data_AF-D0A826-F1
#
_entry.id   AF-D0A826-F1
#
_cell.length_a   1.000
_cell.length_b   1.000
_cell.length_c   1.000
_cell.angle_alpha   90.00
_cell.angle_beta   90.00
_cell.angle_gamma   90.00
#
_symmetry.space_group_name_H-M   'P 1'
#
loop_
_entity.id
_entity.type
_entity.pdbx_description
1 polymer ?
#
loop_
_entity_poly.entity_id
_entity_poly.type
_entity_poly.pdbx_seq_one_letter_code
_entity_poly.pdbx_strand_id
1 'polypeptide(L)'
;MSLTRPHLCNRRVTALALQCGDTRIDLFCYIFYIYFPPSEYTSHLINTMDETPNAVKQLYTDVEYTIGSNPEMERQVKHGCVVIGRLRVYSSYNSGLAFVRSGAFPADVVVKGYGSINRFLHNDVVAVQLLPMEQWEDVVSGELEPDGDDKDEFRTMRPDSERLPDGRRITRWIRDTTMNNRKNREMWLAEMMSAPTEHNWHGKKPSGSVIAVLERKHPLLFVARLADDALSSQEVIQDRRFYRFKVFDQLLPHIAVFGRDIPFSLRESIRERFYLLRLETTTGGDIVWAESRFPTARIISTFGSVHSLRANTFAICSAHHIVTDDFSEEACNCIPDRLIIPNLEEMKRTGRRDLRREEFVCSIDPATARDLDDALSITLLPGGYRVGVHIADVSHFVSPGSALDEEGRARATSVYLVDRVYPMLPRKLSEEYCSLHPGSDKLAFSAIFQLDLNGKLKGEWFGKSVIRNRCRLSYDDAQRIIDGNLTTLDALDYGGVTDRRELSQLKERVATSVKHLFDLASKLRAASFERGRLAFSTPEIGFHFEDISNPTHPIGFNVHRQIEANWLVEEFMLLANLRVAQKIVQYLPDQAILRVHPPPKRVPFEQLKVSLARVNIELKGRSNKSLEQLLNSVRDHPLRDEISIMVKNTLSLAKYCTNGENFTNKVPLGHYALGLEWYTHFTSPIRRYADIIVHRQLLCALEIESIVKGKHRTGKTCAGAVGMEVECLDSAEFFTSTYEVMNIADECNENKRAADSVSEASLKLFFCHYLKSLRSLWVSSNKEDPFIPRVDAVVISVAPEKKVLMLYARVVGISVEISLKSKTQKFVAESGNNENRDESNKEETASLHSEIRRKRGSATGGNHRGGERQKSPPRAQEAKITINWGLHPQTNEKVEEEIKELMMVSAVLTIKRNVKGYEEPDMIMDPPWLRDEKRMAIPTSLV
;
A
#
# COMPACT_ATOMS: atom_id res chain seq x y z
N MET A 1 -22.16 -3.53 53.38
CA MET A 1 -21.34 -3.99 54.52
C MET A 1 -20.36 -5.03 54.03
N SER A 2 -19.09 -4.82 54.38
CA SER A 2 -17.90 -5.70 54.31
C SER A 2 -17.55 -6.50 53.05
N LEU A 3 -16.41 -6.08 52.48
CA LEU A 3 -15.37 -6.88 51.82
C LEU A 3 -15.22 -8.31 52.35
N THR A 4 -15.07 -9.27 51.44
CA THR A 4 -14.09 -10.38 51.56
C THR A 4 -13.71 -10.90 50.17
N ARG A 5 -12.41 -10.82 49.83
CA ARG A 5 -11.75 -11.51 48.70
C ARG A 5 -11.74 -13.03 48.95
N PRO A 6 -11.80 -13.90 47.93
CA PRO A 6 -11.25 -15.24 48.01
C PRO A 6 -9.88 -15.35 47.34
N HIS A 7 -8.99 -16.03 48.04
CA HIS A 7 -7.64 -16.39 47.66
C HIS A 7 -7.60 -17.42 46.52
N LEU A 8 -6.66 -17.27 45.58
CA LEU A 8 -6.19 -18.35 44.72
C LEU A 8 -5.39 -19.36 45.55
N CYS A 9 -5.79 -20.64 45.51
CA CYS A 9 -4.98 -21.76 45.99
C CYS A 9 -4.73 -22.74 44.84
N ASN A 10 -3.45 -23.02 44.59
CA ASN A 10 -2.92 -23.96 43.60
C ASN A 10 -2.85 -25.36 44.22
N ARG A 11 -3.57 -26.37 43.69
CA ARG A 11 -3.12 -27.79 43.60
C ARG A 11 -4.17 -28.70 42.94
N ARG A 12 -3.68 -29.57 42.04
CA ARG A 12 -4.35 -30.73 41.41
C ARG A 12 -4.81 -31.76 42.45
N VAL A 13 -5.96 -32.43 42.22
CA VAL A 13 -6.22 -33.90 42.31
C VAL A 13 -7.71 -34.21 42.03
N THR A 14 -7.93 -35.00 40.99
CA THR A 14 -8.96 -36.03 40.66
C THR A 14 -10.42 -36.02 41.19
N ALA A 15 -11.34 -36.17 40.21
CA ALA A 15 -12.56 -37.02 40.15
C ALA A 15 -13.96 -36.54 40.65
N LEU A 16 -14.94 -36.88 39.79
CA LEU A 16 -16.37 -37.18 40.00
C LEU A 16 -17.41 -36.02 40.09
N ALA A 17 -18.24 -36.01 39.03
CA ALA A 17 -19.67 -35.69 38.91
C ALA A 17 -20.34 -34.84 40.00
N LEU A 18 -20.87 -33.68 39.59
CA LEU A 18 -22.14 -33.13 40.06
C LEU A 18 -22.70 -32.14 39.01
N GLN A 19 -23.84 -32.51 38.43
CA GLN A 19 -24.74 -31.64 37.70
C GLN A 19 -25.41 -30.70 38.71
N CYS A 20 -25.25 -29.40 38.54
CA CYS A 20 -26.26 -28.40 38.92
C CYS A 20 -25.95 -27.08 38.22
N GLY A 21 -26.99 -26.48 37.65
CA GLY A 21 -26.90 -25.39 36.70
C GLY A 21 -26.42 -24.08 37.30
N ASP A 22 -25.57 -23.40 36.53
CA ASP A 22 -25.41 -21.96 36.52
C ASP A 22 -24.90 -21.59 35.12
N THR A 23 -25.76 -20.94 34.33
CA THR A 23 -25.40 -20.37 33.03
C THR A 23 -24.36 -19.27 33.25
N ARG A 24 -23.09 -19.60 32.99
CA ARG A 24 -22.00 -18.64 32.74
C ARG A 24 -21.79 -18.55 31.24
N ILE A 25 -21.91 -17.34 30.70
CA ILE A 25 -21.68 -17.04 29.29
C ILE A 25 -20.19 -16.73 29.12
N ASP A 26 -19.55 -17.46 28.22
CA ASP A 26 -18.10 -17.47 27.95
C ASP A 26 -17.73 -16.41 26.89
N LEU A 27 -16.50 -15.86 26.92
CA LEU A 27 -16.05 -14.83 25.96
C LEU A 27 -15.98 -15.36 24.51
N PHE A 28 -15.88 -16.69 24.34
CA PHE A 28 -16.00 -17.36 23.04
C PHE A 28 -17.46 -17.41 22.53
N CYS A 29 -18.46 -17.40 23.43
CA CYS A 29 -19.83 -17.12 23.04
C CYS A 29 -20.00 -15.63 22.65
N TYR A 30 -19.30 -14.70 23.30
CA TYR A 30 -19.40 -13.26 23.00
C TYR A 30 -18.82 -12.90 21.62
N ILE A 31 -17.69 -13.51 21.22
CA ILE A 31 -17.09 -13.30 19.89
C ILE A 31 -17.92 -13.96 18.78
N PHE A 32 -18.72 -14.99 19.06
CA PHE A 32 -19.57 -15.62 18.05
C PHE A 32 -20.99 -15.03 17.96
N TYR A 33 -21.54 -14.53 19.08
CA TYR A 33 -22.92 -13.97 19.15
C TYR A 33 -23.05 -12.57 18.56
N ILE A 34 -21.96 -11.80 18.47
CA ILE A 34 -22.00 -10.41 18.01
C ILE A 34 -21.98 -10.28 16.47
N TYR A 35 -21.50 -11.31 15.74
CA TYR A 35 -21.28 -11.18 14.29
C TYR A 35 -22.24 -11.97 13.39
N PHE A 36 -23.14 -12.79 13.95
CA PHE A 36 -24.15 -13.55 13.19
C PHE A 36 -25.45 -13.75 13.99
N PRO A 37 -26.64 -13.33 13.50
CA PRO A 37 -27.91 -13.79 14.09
C PRO A 37 -28.10 -15.29 13.83
N PRO A 38 -28.72 -16.05 14.76
CA PRO A 38 -28.86 -17.48 14.61
C PRO A 38 -29.99 -17.81 13.63
N SER A 39 -29.65 -18.34 12.47
CA SER A 39 -30.56 -19.24 11.74
C SER A 39 -29.78 -20.45 11.24
N GLU A 40 -29.90 -21.51 12.04
CA GLU A 40 -29.69 -22.92 11.74
C GLU A 40 -28.26 -23.44 11.52
N TYR A 41 -28.01 -24.55 12.24
CA TYR A 41 -26.85 -25.45 12.21
C TYR A 41 -25.57 -24.97 12.90
N THR A 42 -25.40 -25.36 14.17
CA THR A 42 -24.17 -26.02 14.68
C THR A 42 -24.36 -26.41 16.15
N SER A 43 -24.77 -27.66 16.41
CA SER A 43 -24.53 -28.34 17.68
C SER A 43 -23.46 -29.40 17.44
N HIS A 44 -22.26 -29.17 17.96
CA HIS A 44 -21.30 -30.15 18.49
C HIS A 44 -19.88 -29.60 18.36
N LEU A 45 -19.10 -29.79 19.43
CA LEU A 45 -17.66 -29.52 19.62
C LEU A 45 -17.30 -28.18 20.26
N ILE A 46 -17.58 -28.05 21.56
CA ILE A 46 -16.80 -27.17 22.44
C ILE A 46 -16.61 -27.92 23.76
N ASN A 47 -15.37 -28.33 24.04
CA ASN A 47 -14.87 -28.51 25.40
C ASN A 47 -13.35 -28.42 25.36
N THR A 48 -12.80 -27.74 26.36
CA THR A 48 -11.38 -27.43 26.67
C THR A 48 -10.80 -26.19 25.99
N MET A 49 -10.65 -25.09 26.75
CA MET A 49 -9.37 -24.38 26.99
C MET A 49 -9.59 -23.19 27.95
N ASP A 50 -8.92 -23.22 29.11
CA ASP A 50 -8.94 -22.18 30.15
C ASP A 50 -8.10 -20.94 29.77
N GLU A 51 -8.58 -19.76 30.19
CA GLU A 51 -7.99 -18.44 29.96
C GLU A 51 -6.74 -18.17 30.84
N THR A 52 -5.58 -17.99 30.20
CA THR A 52 -4.35 -17.40 30.77
C THR A 52 -3.56 -16.71 29.64
N PRO A 53 -2.52 -15.89 29.91
CA PRO A 53 -1.65 -15.29 28.86
C PRO A 53 -1.04 -16.30 27.86
N ASN A 54 -1.09 -17.60 28.18
CA ASN A 54 -0.76 -18.70 27.29
C ASN A 54 -1.77 -18.88 26.13
N ALA A 55 -2.96 -18.28 26.16
CA ALA A 55 -3.97 -18.41 25.11
C ALA A 55 -3.55 -17.68 23.81
N VAL A 56 -2.87 -16.54 23.90
CA VAL A 56 -2.32 -15.83 22.73
C VAL A 56 -1.21 -16.66 22.05
N LYS A 57 -0.39 -17.36 22.86
CA LYS A 57 0.59 -18.35 22.36
C LYS A 57 -0.05 -19.54 21.62
N GLN A 58 -1.35 -19.82 21.81
CA GLN A 58 -2.05 -20.90 21.11
C GLN A 58 -2.62 -20.48 19.74
N LEU A 59 -2.57 -19.20 19.39
CA LEU A 59 -3.07 -18.63 18.13
C LEU A 59 -1.98 -18.37 17.09
N TYR A 60 -0.72 -18.37 17.53
CA TYR A 60 0.45 -18.21 16.67
C TYR A 60 1.37 -19.42 16.79
N THR A 61 2.20 -19.63 15.79
CA THR A 61 3.40 -20.45 15.96
C THR A 61 4.34 -19.80 16.97
N ASP A 62 5.00 -20.61 17.78
CA ASP A 62 5.93 -20.16 18.82
C ASP A 62 7.25 -20.93 18.67
N VAL A 63 7.90 -20.74 17.52
CA VAL A 63 9.26 -21.26 17.29
C VAL A 63 10.23 -20.16 17.65
N GLU A 64 11.00 -20.38 18.71
CA GLU A 64 12.05 -19.45 19.14
C GLU A 64 13.35 -20.21 19.38
N TYR A 65 14.38 -19.86 18.62
CA TYR A 65 15.69 -20.48 18.73
C TYR A 65 16.34 -20.13 20.06
N THR A 66 16.77 -21.18 20.78
CA THR A 66 17.54 -21.04 22.02
C THR A 66 19.03 -21.08 21.70
N ILE A 67 19.76 -20.03 22.07
CA ILE A 67 21.23 -19.97 21.92
C ILE A 67 21.88 -21.16 22.64
N GLY A 68 22.81 -21.83 21.97
CA GLY A 68 23.48 -23.06 22.39
C GLY A 68 22.79 -24.35 21.94
N SER A 69 21.59 -24.28 21.35
CA SER A 69 20.84 -25.49 20.92
C SER A 69 21.43 -26.16 19.67
N ASN A 70 22.14 -25.43 18.81
CA ASN A 70 22.88 -25.97 17.67
C ASN A 70 24.31 -25.37 17.58
N PRO A 71 25.28 -25.93 18.32
CA PRO A 71 26.65 -25.40 18.38
C PRO A 71 27.39 -25.43 17.04
N GLU A 72 27.02 -26.32 16.12
CA GLU A 72 27.64 -26.41 14.80
C GLU A 72 27.22 -25.22 13.92
N MET A 73 25.91 -24.96 13.83
CA MET A 73 25.39 -23.81 13.09
C MET A 73 25.91 -22.49 13.67
N GLU A 74 25.93 -22.34 14.99
CA GLU A 74 26.47 -21.15 15.65
C GLU A 74 27.95 -20.91 15.33
N ARG A 75 28.74 -21.99 15.26
CA ARG A 75 30.13 -21.90 14.81
C ARG A 75 30.21 -21.42 13.37
N GLN A 76 29.34 -21.91 12.49
CA GLN A 76 29.32 -21.49 11.07
C GLN A 76 28.86 -20.04 10.89
N VAL A 77 27.95 -19.56 11.75
CA VAL A 77 27.55 -18.14 11.81
C VAL A 77 28.75 -17.26 12.21
N LYS A 78 29.48 -17.67 13.25
CA LYS A 78 30.69 -16.97 13.70
C LYS A 78 31.77 -16.87 12.62
N HIS A 79 31.91 -17.89 11.76
CA HIS A 79 32.86 -17.89 10.65
C HIS A 79 32.32 -17.17 9.39
N GLY A 80 31.07 -16.70 9.39
CA GLY A 80 30.45 -16.01 8.26
C GLY A 80 30.02 -16.92 7.11
N CYS A 81 30.07 -18.25 7.28
CA CYS A 81 29.59 -19.21 6.27
C CYS A 81 28.06 -19.34 6.29
N VAL A 82 27.45 -19.15 7.46
CA VAL A 82 26.00 -19.07 7.66
C VAL A 82 25.65 -17.64 8.04
N VAL A 83 24.57 -17.12 7.48
CA VAL A 83 24.08 -15.78 7.79
C VAL A 83 22.64 -15.81 8.28
N ILE A 84 22.29 -14.85 9.13
CA ILE A 84 20.95 -14.74 9.72
C ILE A 84 20.23 -13.53 9.16
N GLY A 85 19.02 -13.74 8.67
CA GLY A 85 18.19 -12.66 8.18
C GLY A 85 16.73 -13.06 8.10
N ARG A 86 15.90 -12.10 7.76
CA ARG A 86 14.47 -12.31 7.56
C ARG A 86 14.17 -12.69 6.12
N LEU A 87 13.39 -13.75 5.94
CA LEU A 87 13.04 -14.29 4.64
C LEU A 87 11.87 -13.54 4.00
N ARG A 88 11.98 -13.22 2.72
CA ARG A 88 10.96 -12.56 1.91
C ARG A 88 10.74 -13.35 0.61
N VAL A 89 9.62 -14.06 0.56
CA VAL A 89 9.14 -14.75 -0.66
C VAL A 89 8.90 -13.74 -1.78
N TYR A 90 9.36 -14.05 -3.01
CA TYR A 90 9.16 -13.21 -4.18
C TYR A 90 7.88 -13.58 -4.93
N SER A 91 6.95 -12.63 -5.05
CA SER A 91 5.70 -12.70 -5.85
C SER A 91 4.70 -13.79 -5.44
N SER A 92 5.11 -15.04 -5.34
CA SER A 92 4.32 -16.18 -4.87
C SER A 92 5.23 -17.26 -4.30
N TYR A 93 4.72 -18.04 -3.36
CA TYR A 93 5.43 -19.17 -2.76
C TYR A 93 5.83 -20.22 -3.80
N ASN A 94 4.95 -20.45 -4.78
CA ASN A 94 5.19 -21.40 -5.88
C ASN A 94 6.23 -20.92 -6.91
N SER A 95 6.71 -19.68 -6.83
CA SER A 95 7.84 -19.26 -7.66
C SER A 95 9.14 -19.97 -7.29
N GLY A 96 9.24 -20.46 -6.05
CA GLY A 96 10.45 -21.05 -5.50
C GLY A 96 11.60 -20.04 -5.33
N LEU A 97 11.32 -18.73 -5.41
CA LEU A 97 12.29 -17.66 -5.27
C LEU A 97 12.00 -16.85 -4.00
N ALA A 98 13.03 -16.69 -3.17
CA ALA A 98 12.96 -15.87 -1.96
C ALA A 98 14.28 -15.11 -1.76
N PHE A 99 14.23 -14.09 -0.91
CA PHE A 99 15.37 -13.26 -0.54
C PHE A 99 15.49 -13.21 0.97
N VAL A 100 16.71 -13.24 1.49
CA VAL A 100 16.98 -13.10 2.92
C VAL A 100 17.70 -11.77 3.15
N ARG A 101 17.06 -10.92 3.97
CA ARG A 101 17.49 -9.54 4.24
C ARG A 101 17.91 -9.38 5.69
N SER A 102 18.96 -8.59 5.91
CA SER A 102 19.38 -8.13 7.23
C SER A 102 20.01 -6.75 7.08
N GLY A 103 19.89 -5.90 8.10
CA GLY A 103 20.54 -4.58 8.12
C GLY A 103 22.07 -4.64 8.04
N ALA A 104 22.66 -5.79 8.36
CA ALA A 104 24.10 -6.04 8.24
C ALA A 104 24.55 -6.40 6.81
N PHE A 105 23.62 -6.67 5.88
CA PHE A 105 23.98 -7.16 4.54
C PHE A 105 24.08 -6.02 3.52
N PRO A 106 25.16 -5.94 2.71
CA PRO A 106 25.24 -4.99 1.61
C PRO A 106 24.20 -5.22 0.49
N ALA A 107 23.68 -6.44 0.39
CA ALA A 107 22.67 -6.85 -0.57
C ALA A 107 21.93 -8.09 -0.05
N ASP A 108 20.68 -8.28 -0.49
CA ASP A 108 19.85 -9.44 -0.12
C ASP A 108 20.48 -10.76 -0.62
N VAL A 109 20.38 -11.83 0.18
CA VAL A 109 20.82 -13.18 -0.20
C VAL A 109 19.71 -13.90 -0.94
N VAL A 110 20.00 -14.40 -2.14
CA VAL A 110 19.02 -15.08 -3.00
C VAL A 110 18.89 -16.55 -2.62
N VAL A 111 17.65 -17.03 -2.45
CA VAL A 111 17.34 -18.43 -2.18
C VAL A 111 16.47 -18.96 -3.32
N LYS A 112 16.94 -20.01 -4.02
CA LYS A 112 16.27 -20.61 -5.19
C LYS A 112 15.95 -22.10 -5.01
N GLY A 113 14.76 -22.47 -5.48
CA GLY A 113 14.37 -23.86 -5.76
C GLY A 113 13.77 -24.60 -4.57
N TYR A 114 12.80 -25.48 -4.84
CA TYR A 114 12.06 -26.25 -3.82
C TYR A 114 12.93 -27.18 -2.97
N GLY A 115 14.06 -27.67 -3.49
CA GLY A 115 15.01 -28.48 -2.71
C GLY A 115 15.74 -27.69 -1.62
N SER A 116 15.78 -26.37 -1.74
CA SER A 116 16.37 -25.42 -0.77
C SER A 116 15.30 -24.79 0.14
N ILE A 117 14.02 -25.09 -0.09
CA ILE A 117 12.87 -24.57 0.65
C ILE A 117 12.61 -25.48 1.85
N ASN A 118 13.41 -25.28 2.89
CA ASN A 118 13.33 -26.01 4.15
C ASN A 118 12.12 -25.58 5.00
N ARG A 119 10.89 -25.82 4.51
CA ARG A 119 9.63 -25.61 5.26
C ARG A 119 9.52 -24.20 5.88
N PHE A 120 10.02 -23.18 5.19
CA PHE A 120 9.97 -21.80 5.66
C PHE A 120 8.70 -21.10 5.17
N LEU A 121 8.34 -19.99 5.80
CA LEU A 121 7.26 -19.09 5.41
C LEU A 121 7.79 -17.66 5.23
N HIS A 122 7.04 -16.83 4.52
CA HIS A 122 7.36 -15.41 4.35
C HIS A 122 7.45 -14.72 5.72
N ASN A 123 8.50 -13.94 6.00
CA ASN A 123 8.83 -13.29 7.28
C ASN A 123 9.44 -14.17 8.38
N ASP A 124 9.71 -15.45 8.15
CA ASP A 124 10.54 -16.24 9.07
C ASP A 124 11.93 -15.60 9.25
N VAL A 125 12.49 -15.66 10.47
CA VAL A 125 13.92 -15.42 10.67
C VAL A 125 14.63 -16.74 10.45
N VAL A 126 15.58 -16.76 9.51
CA VAL A 126 16.21 -18.00 9.04
C VAL A 126 17.73 -17.92 9.09
N ALA A 127 18.35 -19.08 9.29
CA ALA A 127 19.77 -19.30 9.06
C ALA A 127 19.97 -19.80 7.62
N VAL A 128 20.83 -19.13 6.87
CA VAL A 128 21.12 -19.41 5.46
C VAL A 128 22.58 -19.80 5.31
N GLN A 129 22.83 -21.03 4.84
CA GLN A 129 24.15 -21.44 4.40
C GLN A 129 24.45 -20.80 3.05
N LEU A 130 25.50 -19.98 2.98
CA LEU A 130 25.94 -19.39 1.72
C LEU A 130 26.50 -20.48 0.79
N LEU A 131 26.12 -20.40 -0.49
CA LEU A 131 26.69 -21.23 -1.54
C LEU A 131 28.09 -20.72 -1.91
N PRO A 132 28.92 -21.54 -2.58
CA PRO A 132 30.21 -21.09 -3.12
C PRO A 132 30.04 -19.85 -4.04
N MET A 133 31.02 -18.95 -4.01
CA MET A 133 30.98 -17.66 -4.71
C MET A 133 30.86 -17.80 -6.24
N GLU A 134 31.22 -18.95 -6.80
CA GLU A 134 31.04 -19.30 -8.21
C GLU A 134 29.56 -19.43 -8.59
N GLN A 135 28.68 -19.70 -7.63
CA GLN A 135 27.23 -19.83 -7.81
C GLN A 135 26.48 -18.51 -7.51
N TRP A 136 27.22 -17.46 -7.18
CA TRP A 136 26.68 -16.12 -6.95
C TRP A 136 26.50 -15.41 -8.29
N GLU A 137 25.44 -14.63 -8.40
CA GLU A 137 25.16 -13.88 -9.62
C GLU A 137 26.01 -12.62 -9.66
N ASP A 138 26.57 -12.30 -10.82
CA ASP A 138 27.21 -11.01 -11.01
C ASP A 138 26.17 -9.89 -10.90
N VAL A 139 26.49 -8.81 -10.19
CA VAL A 139 25.63 -7.63 -10.18
C VAL A 139 25.64 -7.06 -11.59
N VAL A 140 24.55 -7.21 -12.33
CA VAL A 140 24.39 -6.59 -13.65
C VAL A 140 24.51 -5.08 -13.48
N SER A 141 25.66 -4.55 -13.92
CA SER A 141 25.96 -3.12 -13.99
C SER A 141 25.07 -2.50 -15.07
N GLY A 142 23.85 -2.16 -14.69
CA GLY A 142 22.85 -1.56 -15.59
C GLY A 142 21.58 -1.04 -14.91
N GLU A 143 21.34 -1.39 -13.64
CA GLU A 143 20.14 -0.95 -12.92
C GLU A 143 20.33 0.30 -12.04
N LEU A 144 21.55 0.83 -11.89
CA LEU A 144 21.81 1.91 -10.91
C LEU A 144 22.80 3.01 -11.32
N GLU A 145 23.36 2.97 -12.53
CA GLU A 145 24.17 4.08 -13.05
C GLU A 145 23.32 4.84 -14.10
N PRO A 146 23.02 6.13 -13.90
CA PRO A 146 22.55 6.96 -14.99
C PRO A 146 23.61 6.93 -16.10
N ASP A 147 23.19 6.73 -17.35
CA ASP A 147 24.07 6.98 -18.50
C ASP A 147 24.68 8.38 -18.37
N GLY A 148 25.85 8.60 -18.98
CA GLY A 148 26.58 9.88 -18.88
C GLY A 148 25.74 11.13 -19.14
N ASP A 149 24.72 11.02 -20.01
CA ASP A 149 23.80 12.12 -20.35
C ASP A 149 22.67 12.32 -19.31
N ASP A 150 22.31 11.30 -18.52
CA ASP A 150 21.23 11.35 -17.52
C ASP A 150 21.69 11.92 -16.16
N LYS A 151 23.01 12.02 -15.93
CA LYS A 151 23.57 12.44 -14.63
C LYS A 151 23.18 13.89 -14.28
N ASP A 152 23.10 14.77 -15.26
CA ASP A 152 22.73 16.17 -15.04
C ASP A 152 21.21 16.34 -14.83
N GLU A 153 20.36 15.59 -15.54
CA GLU A 153 18.90 15.68 -15.37
C GLU A 153 18.46 15.27 -13.95
N PHE A 154 19.00 14.17 -13.40
CA PHE A 154 18.60 13.65 -12.09
C PHE A 154 19.37 14.27 -10.91
N ARG A 155 20.45 15.03 -11.13
CA ARG A 155 21.16 15.76 -10.07
C ARG A 155 20.26 16.81 -9.42
N THR A 156 19.38 17.43 -10.19
CA THR A 156 18.40 18.43 -9.70
C THR A 156 17.37 17.86 -8.72
N MET A 157 17.16 16.54 -8.74
CA MET A 157 16.21 15.84 -7.88
C MET A 157 16.83 15.30 -6.59
N ARG A 158 18.15 15.44 -6.43
CA ARG A 158 18.84 15.07 -5.20
C ARG A 158 18.92 16.28 -4.29
N PRO A 159 18.31 16.23 -3.10
CA PRO A 159 18.42 17.30 -2.13
C PRO A 159 19.88 17.58 -1.76
N ASP A 160 20.20 18.83 -1.46
CA ASP A 160 21.49 19.16 -0.84
C ASP A 160 21.54 18.57 0.58
N SER A 161 22.60 17.81 0.90
CA SER A 161 22.77 17.20 2.22
C SER A 161 23.09 18.21 3.32
N GLU A 162 23.55 19.41 2.96
CA GLU A 162 23.95 20.45 3.92
C GLU A 162 22.94 21.59 4.06
N ARG A 163 22.03 21.77 3.09
CA ARG A 163 21.12 22.92 3.03
C ARG A 163 19.73 22.56 2.51
N LEU A 164 18.74 23.28 3.01
CA LEU A 164 17.40 23.29 2.44
C LEU A 164 17.36 24.10 1.13
N PRO A 165 16.33 23.93 0.29
CA PRO A 165 16.17 24.69 -0.96
C PRO A 165 16.15 26.22 -0.79
N ASP A 166 15.76 26.70 0.40
CA ASP A 166 15.76 28.13 0.76
C ASP A 166 17.08 28.62 1.39
N GLY A 167 18.13 27.79 1.37
CA GLY A 167 19.48 28.12 1.82
C GLY A 167 19.75 27.94 3.31
N ARG A 168 18.72 27.64 4.13
CA ARG A 168 18.87 27.31 5.56
C ARG A 168 19.76 26.09 5.72
N ARG A 169 20.66 26.12 6.71
CA ARG A 169 21.58 25.00 6.98
C ARG A 169 20.84 23.85 7.65
N ILE A 170 21.11 22.63 7.16
CA ILE A 170 20.78 21.39 7.83
C ILE A 170 21.90 21.12 8.83
N THR A 171 21.55 20.97 10.10
CA THR A 171 22.53 20.85 11.18
C THR A 171 22.12 19.73 12.11
N ARG A 172 23.04 18.80 12.36
CA ARG A 172 22.81 17.66 13.26
C ARG A 172 22.93 18.13 14.71
N TRP A 173 21.81 18.60 15.25
CA TRP A 173 21.75 19.13 16.61
C TRP A 173 21.73 18.05 17.68
N ILE A 174 21.19 16.87 17.37
CA ILE A 174 21.00 15.78 18.33
C ILE A 174 22.00 14.65 18.07
N ARG A 175 22.54 14.07 19.15
CA ARG A 175 23.25 12.79 19.13
C ARG A 175 22.30 11.67 19.55
N ASP A 176 22.07 10.72 18.65
CA ASP A 176 21.31 9.51 18.97
C ASP A 176 22.22 8.51 19.70
N THR A 177 22.19 8.51 21.03
CA THR A 177 22.92 7.58 21.91
C THR A 177 22.22 6.22 22.02
N THR A 178 21.00 6.08 21.50
CA THR A 178 20.17 4.87 21.62
C THR A 178 20.47 3.79 20.58
N MET A 179 21.36 4.10 19.62
CA MET A 179 21.87 3.18 18.58
C MET A 179 22.31 1.80 19.11
N ASN A 180 22.69 1.71 20.38
CA ASN A 180 23.16 0.46 20.98
C ASN A 180 22.07 -0.49 21.49
N ASN A 181 20.79 -0.10 21.62
CA ASN A 181 19.89 -0.79 22.56
C ASN A 181 18.63 -1.49 22.02
N ARG A 182 18.29 -1.45 20.73
CA ARG A 182 17.19 -2.27 20.16
C ARG A 182 17.48 -2.70 18.73
N LYS A 183 18.24 -3.80 18.57
CA LYS A 183 18.43 -4.47 17.28
C LYS A 183 17.21 -5.36 16.97
N ASN A 184 16.73 -5.38 15.72
CA ASN A 184 15.72 -6.37 15.31
C ASN A 184 16.21 -7.80 15.59
N ARG A 185 15.28 -8.76 15.73
CA ARG A 185 15.57 -10.10 16.24
C ARG A 185 16.62 -10.86 15.42
N GLU A 186 16.60 -10.72 14.09
CA GLU A 186 17.62 -11.31 13.22
C GLU A 186 19.04 -10.76 13.51
N MET A 187 19.18 -9.46 13.78
CA MET A 187 20.47 -8.85 14.11
C MET A 187 20.90 -9.18 15.55
N TRP A 188 19.95 -9.26 16.48
CA TRP A 188 20.20 -9.71 17.85
C TRP A 188 20.71 -11.15 17.88
N LEU A 189 20.07 -12.08 17.15
CA LEU A 189 20.52 -13.47 17.02
C LEU A 189 21.90 -13.55 16.39
N ALA A 190 22.16 -12.80 15.31
CA ALA A 190 23.46 -12.75 14.66
C ALA A 190 24.57 -12.30 15.63
N GLU A 191 24.32 -11.24 16.41
CA GLU A 191 25.26 -10.75 17.40
C GLU A 191 25.50 -11.76 18.54
N MET A 192 24.44 -12.36 19.09
CA MET A 192 24.57 -13.39 20.14
C MET A 192 25.37 -14.61 19.66
N MET A 193 25.29 -14.95 18.38
CA MET A 193 26.09 -16.00 17.74
C MET A 193 27.49 -15.53 17.28
N SER A 194 27.89 -14.29 17.63
CA SER A 194 29.17 -13.70 17.23
C SER A 194 29.39 -13.63 15.72
N ALA A 195 28.34 -13.35 14.94
CA ALA A 195 28.44 -13.13 13.51
C ALA A 195 29.38 -11.95 13.18
N PRO A 196 30.05 -11.95 12.02
CA PRO A 196 30.82 -10.80 11.54
C PRO A 196 29.96 -9.52 11.49
N THR A 197 30.52 -8.39 11.92
CA THR A 197 29.82 -7.09 11.90
C THR A 197 29.65 -6.51 10.51
N GLU A 198 30.51 -6.91 9.56
CA GLU A 198 30.44 -6.52 8.16
C GLU A 198 30.53 -7.76 7.27
N HIS A 199 29.66 -7.82 6.27
CA HIS A 199 29.71 -8.84 5.22
C HIS A 199 30.22 -8.21 3.93
N ASN A 200 31.19 -8.85 3.28
CA ASN A 200 31.69 -8.41 1.97
C ASN A 200 31.22 -9.38 0.88
N TRP A 201 30.31 -8.92 0.02
CA TRP A 201 29.81 -9.73 -1.10
C TRP A 201 30.67 -9.64 -2.38
N HIS A 202 31.82 -8.95 -2.32
CA HIS A 202 32.75 -8.81 -3.44
C HIS A 202 32.09 -8.34 -4.76
N GLY A 203 31.08 -7.48 -4.67
CA GLY A 203 30.36 -6.95 -5.84
C GLY A 203 29.45 -7.95 -6.54
N LYS A 204 29.14 -9.10 -5.92
CA LYS A 204 28.18 -10.10 -6.43
C LYS A 204 26.90 -10.12 -5.59
N LYS A 205 25.83 -10.71 -6.14
CA LYS A 205 24.62 -11.05 -5.39
C LYS A 205 24.77 -12.44 -4.77
N PRO A 206 24.84 -12.55 -3.43
CA PRO A 206 25.06 -13.83 -2.78
C PRO A 206 23.85 -14.76 -2.94
N SER A 207 24.12 -16.05 -3.09
CA SER A 207 23.10 -17.11 -3.13
C SER A 207 23.28 -18.06 -1.97
N GLY A 208 22.19 -18.60 -1.42
CA GLY A 208 22.21 -19.46 -0.24
C GLY A 208 21.05 -20.45 -0.17
N SER A 209 21.15 -21.38 0.79
CA SER A 209 20.10 -22.34 1.12
C SER A 209 19.70 -22.21 2.58
N VAL A 210 18.39 -22.17 2.86
CA VAL A 210 17.89 -22.11 4.24
C VAL A 210 18.17 -23.44 4.92
N ILE A 211 18.84 -23.40 6.08
CA ILE A 211 19.19 -24.61 6.85
C ILE A 211 18.39 -24.73 8.15
N ALA A 212 17.89 -23.62 8.68
CA ALA A 212 17.04 -23.61 9.87
C ALA A 212 16.12 -22.39 9.91
N VAL A 213 14.94 -22.56 10.50
CA VAL A 213 14.06 -21.47 10.93
C VAL A 213 14.39 -21.18 12.39
N LEU A 214 14.84 -19.96 12.68
CA LEU A 214 15.27 -19.54 14.01
C LEU A 214 14.15 -18.84 14.78
N GLU A 215 13.26 -18.17 14.07
CA GLU A 215 12.06 -17.59 14.66
C GLU A 215 10.91 -17.72 13.67
N ARG A 216 9.76 -18.14 14.19
CA ARG A 216 8.51 -18.13 13.46
C ARG A 216 7.41 -17.54 14.33
N LYS A 217 6.76 -16.50 13.80
CA LYS A 217 5.57 -15.86 14.38
C LYS A 217 4.52 -15.68 13.29
N HIS A 218 3.78 -16.75 13.02
CA HIS A 218 2.69 -16.77 12.04
C HIS A 218 1.37 -17.08 12.72
N PRO A 219 0.27 -16.44 12.28
CA PRO A 219 -1.07 -16.88 12.67
C PRO A 219 -1.25 -18.36 12.34
N LEU A 220 -1.93 -19.11 13.21
CA LEU A 220 -2.31 -20.49 12.91
C LEU A 220 -3.60 -20.59 12.11
N LEU A 221 -4.33 -19.48 11.96
CA LEU A 221 -5.63 -19.43 11.35
C LEU A 221 -5.55 -18.80 9.95
N PHE A 222 -6.12 -19.48 8.95
CA PHE A 222 -6.11 -19.04 7.56
C PHE A 222 -7.47 -19.19 6.91
N VAL A 223 -7.86 -18.20 6.11
CA VAL A 223 -9.02 -18.30 5.21
C VAL A 223 -8.59 -19.01 3.94
N ALA A 224 -9.29 -20.08 3.60
CA ALA A 224 -9.01 -20.86 2.41
C ALA A 224 -10.29 -21.42 1.76
N ARG A 225 -10.18 -21.86 0.51
CA ARG A 225 -11.20 -22.66 -0.17
C ARG A 225 -10.60 -23.91 -0.77
N LEU A 226 -11.42 -24.89 -1.11
CA LEU A 226 -10.94 -26.02 -1.90
C LEU A 226 -10.40 -25.53 -3.26
N ALA A 227 -9.23 -26.03 -3.67
CA ALA A 227 -8.66 -25.71 -4.97
C ALA A 227 -9.53 -26.29 -6.11
N ASP A 228 -9.62 -25.58 -7.23
CA ASP A 228 -10.54 -25.91 -8.34
C ASP A 228 -10.28 -27.30 -8.96
N ASP A 229 -9.03 -27.75 -8.92
CA ASP A 229 -8.53 -29.03 -9.43
C ASP A 229 -8.38 -30.10 -8.33
N ALA A 230 -8.74 -29.81 -7.08
CA ALA A 230 -8.61 -30.78 -5.99
C ALA A 230 -9.64 -31.92 -6.06
N LEU A 231 -10.74 -31.72 -6.78
CA LEU A 231 -11.79 -32.70 -7.04
C LEU A 231 -12.29 -32.57 -8.48
N SER A 232 -12.48 -33.70 -9.16
CA SER A 232 -13.19 -33.74 -10.44
C SER A 232 -14.71 -33.57 -10.24
N SER A 233 -15.45 -33.09 -11.25
CA SER A 233 -16.83 -32.61 -11.11
C SER A 233 -17.81 -33.55 -10.38
N GLN A 234 -17.63 -34.87 -10.49
CA GLN A 234 -18.50 -35.89 -9.87
C GLN A 234 -17.85 -36.64 -8.68
N GLU A 235 -16.61 -36.30 -8.33
CA GLU A 235 -15.86 -36.99 -7.28
C GLU A 235 -16.24 -36.51 -5.88
N VAL A 236 -16.38 -37.48 -4.97
CA VAL A 236 -16.75 -37.29 -3.57
C VAL A 236 -15.49 -37.34 -2.69
N ILE A 237 -15.53 -36.65 -1.54
CA ILE A 237 -14.46 -36.67 -0.55
C ILE A 237 -14.24 -38.10 0.00
N GLN A 238 -12.99 -38.54 -0.01
CA GLN A 238 -12.49 -39.81 0.50
C GLN A 238 -11.68 -39.59 1.79
N ASP A 239 -11.87 -40.46 2.78
CA ASP A 239 -11.29 -40.24 4.12
C ASP A 239 -9.75 -40.34 4.16
N ARG A 240 -9.15 -41.20 3.33
CA ARG A 240 -7.72 -41.52 3.35
C ARG A 240 -6.91 -40.73 2.31
N ARG A 241 -7.30 -39.48 2.06
CA ARG A 241 -6.66 -38.62 1.06
C ARG A 241 -6.54 -37.19 1.57
N PHE A 242 -5.44 -36.52 1.24
CA PHE A 242 -5.32 -35.07 1.46
C PHE A 242 -5.96 -34.29 0.30
N TYR A 243 -6.69 -33.25 0.67
CA TYR A 243 -7.31 -32.29 -0.24
C TYR A 243 -6.59 -30.95 -0.13
N ARG A 244 -6.35 -30.34 -1.30
CA ARG A 244 -5.61 -29.08 -1.39
C ARG A 244 -6.57 -27.91 -1.24
N PHE A 245 -6.32 -27.11 -0.21
CA PHE A 245 -7.00 -25.85 0.04
C PHE A 245 -6.11 -24.69 -0.37
N LYS A 246 -6.66 -23.82 -1.21
CA LYS A 246 -6.00 -22.62 -1.69
C LYS A 246 -6.18 -21.51 -0.65
N VAL A 247 -5.06 -21.04 -0.12
CA VAL A 247 -4.98 -19.78 0.63
C VAL A 247 -4.92 -18.64 -0.37
N PHE A 248 -5.55 -17.54 -0.01
CA PHE A 248 -5.63 -16.38 -0.89
C PHE A 248 -4.35 -15.52 -0.89
N ASP A 249 -3.58 -15.57 0.20
CA ASP A 249 -2.25 -15.01 0.25
C ASP A 249 -1.29 -15.87 -0.58
N GLN A 250 -0.75 -15.27 -1.64
CA GLN A 250 0.15 -15.95 -2.56
C GLN A 250 1.55 -16.16 -1.98
N LEU A 251 1.91 -15.43 -0.93
CA LEU A 251 3.21 -15.55 -0.25
C LEU A 251 3.27 -16.81 0.63
N LEU A 252 2.14 -17.48 0.81
CA LEU A 252 2.02 -18.71 1.58
C LEU A 252 1.76 -19.93 0.67
N PRO A 253 2.17 -21.13 1.09
CA PRO A 253 1.82 -22.37 0.40
C PRO A 253 0.31 -22.65 0.51
N HIS A 254 -0.19 -23.47 -0.42
CA HIS A 254 -1.49 -24.10 -0.24
C HIS A 254 -1.47 -25.03 0.99
N ILE A 255 -2.63 -25.24 1.59
CA ILE A 255 -2.80 -26.03 2.81
C ILE A 255 -3.41 -27.39 2.46
N ALA A 256 -2.95 -28.44 3.13
CA ALA A 256 -3.49 -29.79 3.00
C ALA A 256 -4.45 -30.09 4.16
N VAL A 257 -5.67 -30.50 3.84
CA VAL A 257 -6.65 -30.99 4.83
C VAL A 257 -6.92 -32.46 4.56
N PHE A 258 -6.84 -33.29 5.59
CA PHE A 258 -7.07 -34.72 5.45
C PHE A 258 -8.57 -35.01 5.35
N GLY A 259 -8.98 -35.87 4.41
CA GLY A 259 -10.39 -36.08 4.07
C GLY A 259 -11.26 -36.54 5.24
N ARG A 260 -10.72 -37.34 6.16
CA ARG A 260 -11.44 -37.74 7.39
C ARG A 260 -11.76 -36.56 8.32
N ASP A 261 -10.97 -35.49 8.25
CA ASP A 261 -11.13 -34.29 9.07
C ASP A 261 -12.09 -33.28 8.42
N ILE A 262 -12.63 -33.59 7.23
CA ILE A 262 -13.69 -32.81 6.57
C ILE A 262 -15.07 -33.33 7.06
N PRO A 263 -15.84 -32.52 7.80
CA PRO A 263 -17.15 -32.91 8.31
C PRO A 263 -18.09 -33.38 7.20
N PHE A 264 -18.85 -34.45 7.44
CA PHE A 264 -19.74 -35.06 6.45
C PHE A 264 -20.75 -34.05 5.87
N SER A 265 -21.33 -33.20 6.73
CA SER A 265 -22.27 -32.14 6.34
C SER A 265 -21.70 -31.10 5.38
N LEU A 266 -20.37 -30.97 5.32
CA LEU A 266 -19.69 -30.00 4.45
C LEU A 266 -19.25 -30.61 3.12
N ARG A 267 -19.28 -31.94 2.97
CA ARG A 267 -18.72 -32.62 1.78
C ARG A 267 -19.45 -32.26 0.49
N GLU A 268 -20.77 -32.09 0.53
CA GLU A 268 -21.57 -31.71 -0.65
C GLU A 268 -21.31 -30.26 -1.07
N SER A 269 -21.21 -29.35 -0.11
CA SER A 269 -20.99 -27.92 -0.35
C SER A 269 -19.50 -27.52 -0.32
N ILE A 270 -18.59 -28.50 -0.37
CA ILE A 270 -17.15 -28.29 -0.11
C ILE A 270 -16.52 -27.26 -1.06
N ARG A 271 -17.01 -27.21 -2.31
CA ARG A 271 -16.54 -26.32 -3.39
C ARG A 271 -17.06 -24.89 -3.28
N GLU A 272 -18.19 -24.69 -2.61
CA GLU A 272 -18.98 -23.46 -2.70
C GLU A 272 -18.82 -22.56 -1.47
N ARG A 273 -17.86 -22.85 -0.59
CA ARG A 273 -17.65 -22.10 0.66
C ARG A 273 -16.19 -21.70 0.90
N PHE A 274 -16.02 -20.68 1.73
CA PHE A 274 -14.77 -20.36 2.39
C PHE A 274 -14.70 -20.99 3.78
N TYR A 275 -13.50 -21.39 4.20
CA TYR A 275 -13.22 -22.10 5.43
C TYR A 275 -12.18 -21.37 6.26
N LEU A 276 -12.37 -21.40 7.58
CA LEU A 276 -11.30 -21.12 8.54
C LEU A 276 -10.54 -22.41 8.79
N LEU A 277 -9.27 -22.43 8.41
CA LEU A 277 -8.37 -23.55 8.66
C LEU A 277 -7.43 -23.20 9.81
N ARG A 278 -7.21 -24.14 10.73
CA ARG A 278 -6.15 -24.06 11.74
C ARG A 278 -5.01 -24.99 11.36
N LEU A 279 -3.82 -24.44 11.19
CA LEU A 279 -2.60 -25.23 10.97
C LEU A 279 -2.35 -26.16 12.15
N GLU A 280 -1.90 -27.38 11.84
CA GLU A 280 -1.43 -28.31 12.84
C GLU A 280 0.02 -28.02 13.19
N THR A 281 0.33 -28.05 14.49
CA THR A 281 1.67 -27.84 15.02
C THR A 281 2.18 -29.06 15.76
N THR A 282 3.49 -29.21 15.80
CA THR A 282 4.23 -30.16 16.62
C THR A 282 4.26 -29.68 18.07
N THR A 283 4.75 -30.54 18.99
CA THR A 283 4.94 -30.17 20.40
C THR A 283 5.89 -28.99 20.62
N GLY A 284 6.78 -28.72 19.66
CA GLY A 284 7.71 -27.57 19.68
C GLY A 284 7.17 -26.32 18.99
N GLY A 285 5.88 -26.28 18.63
CA GLY A 285 5.24 -25.11 18.00
C GLY A 285 5.48 -24.97 16.49
N ASP A 286 6.32 -25.81 15.88
CA ASP A 286 6.54 -25.80 14.42
C ASP A 286 5.39 -26.48 13.66
N ILE A 287 5.22 -26.12 12.39
CA ILE A 287 4.14 -26.55 11.51
C ILE A 287 4.33 -28.01 11.07
N VAL A 288 3.26 -28.78 11.00
CA VAL A 288 3.23 -30.12 10.41
C VAL A 288 3.03 -30.02 8.90
N TRP A 289 3.78 -30.80 8.12
CA TRP A 289 3.78 -30.73 6.65
C TRP A 289 3.43 -32.09 6.03
N ALA A 290 2.51 -32.09 5.06
CA ALA A 290 2.23 -33.22 4.18
C ALA A 290 3.19 -33.20 2.98
N GLU A 291 3.80 -34.35 2.67
CA GLU A 291 4.77 -34.54 1.57
C GLU A 291 5.92 -33.53 1.57
N SER A 292 6.24 -32.95 2.74
CA SER A 292 7.18 -31.83 2.90
C SER A 292 6.88 -30.60 2.03
N ARG A 293 5.64 -30.45 1.54
CA ARG A 293 5.26 -29.40 0.58
C ARG A 293 4.12 -28.51 1.08
N PHE A 294 3.13 -29.09 1.74
CA PHE A 294 1.92 -28.39 2.16
C PHE A 294 1.76 -28.44 3.68
N PRO A 295 1.60 -27.31 4.38
CA PRO A 295 1.18 -27.31 5.78
C PRO A 295 -0.11 -28.10 5.95
N THR A 296 -0.21 -28.92 7.00
CA THR A 296 -1.46 -29.61 7.32
C THR A 296 -2.34 -28.74 8.21
N ALA A 297 -3.64 -28.85 8.03
CA ALA A 297 -4.62 -28.10 8.81
C ALA A 297 -5.92 -28.87 9.01
N ARG A 298 -6.73 -28.38 9.95
CA ARG A 298 -8.12 -28.81 10.17
C ARG A 298 -9.09 -27.68 9.89
N ILE A 299 -10.29 -28.03 9.44
CA ILE A 299 -11.39 -27.09 9.29
C ILE A 299 -11.94 -26.77 10.68
N ILE A 300 -11.97 -25.49 11.03
CA ILE A 300 -12.57 -25.00 12.28
C ILE A 300 -14.00 -24.55 12.03
N SER A 301 -14.25 -23.78 10.96
CA SER A 301 -15.57 -23.23 10.65
C SER A 301 -15.69 -22.85 9.17
N THR A 302 -16.91 -22.45 8.75
CA THR A 302 -17.19 -21.93 7.41
C THR A 302 -17.57 -20.46 7.47
N PHE A 303 -17.04 -19.63 6.57
CA PHE A 303 -17.30 -18.18 6.50
C PHE A 303 -18.46 -17.79 5.58
N GLY A 304 -18.99 -18.74 4.82
CA GLY A 304 -20.11 -18.51 3.90
C GLY A 304 -19.77 -18.89 2.46
N SER A 305 -20.73 -18.60 1.56
CA SER A 305 -20.64 -18.97 0.16
C SER A 305 -19.56 -18.17 -0.59
N VAL A 306 -18.89 -18.80 -1.54
CA VAL A 306 -17.99 -18.13 -2.50
C VAL A 306 -18.70 -17.11 -3.41
N HIS A 307 -20.03 -17.07 -3.38
CA HIS A 307 -20.85 -16.09 -4.10
C HIS A 307 -21.28 -14.91 -3.21
N SER A 308 -21.00 -14.95 -1.91
CA SER A 308 -21.34 -13.87 -0.99
C SER A 308 -20.32 -12.75 -1.07
N LEU A 309 -20.81 -11.51 -1.20
CA LEU A 309 -19.98 -10.31 -1.17
C LEU A 309 -19.18 -10.22 0.15
N ARG A 310 -19.86 -10.36 1.30
CA ARG A 310 -19.26 -10.33 2.64
C ARG A 310 -18.12 -11.34 2.78
N ALA A 311 -18.35 -12.57 2.35
CA ALA A 311 -17.37 -13.65 2.51
C ALA A 311 -16.14 -13.45 1.60
N ASN A 312 -16.34 -12.94 0.37
CA ASN A 312 -15.23 -12.56 -0.51
C ASN A 312 -14.45 -11.37 0.05
N THR A 313 -15.12 -10.33 0.54
CA THR A 313 -14.46 -9.17 1.18
C THR A 313 -13.57 -9.61 2.33
N PHE A 314 -14.06 -10.48 3.21
CA PHE A 314 -13.26 -11.01 4.32
C PHE A 314 -12.05 -11.82 3.83
N ALA A 315 -12.22 -12.67 2.81
CA ALA A 315 -11.11 -13.41 2.21
C ALA A 315 -10.05 -12.47 1.62
N ILE A 316 -10.47 -11.40 0.93
CA ILE A 316 -9.59 -10.34 0.39
C ILE A 316 -8.77 -9.70 1.51
N CYS A 317 -9.42 -9.25 2.58
CA CYS A 317 -8.74 -8.63 3.72
C CYS A 317 -7.75 -9.58 4.39
N SER A 318 -8.16 -10.83 4.66
CA SER A 318 -7.33 -11.84 5.33
C SER A 318 -6.06 -12.16 4.54
N ALA A 319 -6.17 -12.28 3.21
CA ALA A 319 -5.03 -12.55 2.34
C ALA A 319 -3.97 -11.45 2.27
N HIS A 320 -4.36 -10.25 2.67
CA HIS A 320 -3.51 -9.08 2.70
C HIS A 320 -3.15 -8.67 4.13
N HIS A 321 -3.44 -9.53 5.11
CA HIS A 321 -3.20 -9.30 6.54
C HIS A 321 -3.82 -8.00 7.08
N ILE A 322 -4.96 -7.60 6.53
CA ILE A 322 -5.70 -6.46 7.06
C ILE A 322 -6.35 -6.87 8.37
N VAL A 323 -6.05 -6.13 9.44
CA VAL A 323 -6.69 -6.32 10.74
C VAL A 323 -8.15 -5.92 10.65
N THR A 324 -9.05 -6.90 10.70
CA THR A 324 -10.50 -6.69 10.64
C THR A 324 -11.18 -6.73 12.00
N ASP A 325 -10.45 -7.13 13.03
CA ASP A 325 -10.95 -7.26 14.39
C ASP A 325 -11.23 -5.89 15.02
N ASP A 326 -12.13 -5.89 16.01
CA ASP A 326 -12.36 -4.74 16.87
C ASP A 326 -11.10 -4.41 17.68
N PHE A 327 -11.02 -3.18 18.14
CA PHE A 327 -9.88 -2.72 18.94
C PHE A 327 -9.84 -3.43 20.29
N SER A 328 -8.62 -3.68 20.79
CA SER A 328 -8.42 -4.27 22.11
C SER A 328 -9.01 -3.39 23.22
N GLU A 329 -9.39 -4.02 24.35
CA GLU A 329 -9.90 -3.28 25.51
C GLU A 329 -8.81 -2.34 26.06
N GLU A 330 -7.54 -2.78 26.05
CA GLU A 330 -6.38 -2.00 26.44
C GLU A 330 -6.20 -0.75 25.56
N ALA A 331 -6.34 -0.87 24.24
CA ALA A 331 -6.27 0.27 23.33
C ALA A 331 -7.46 1.23 23.53
N CYS A 332 -8.67 0.69 23.76
CA CYS A 332 -9.86 1.49 24.02
C CYS A 332 -9.76 2.26 25.35
N ASN A 333 -9.20 1.64 26.39
CA ASN A 333 -8.98 2.24 27.70
C ASN A 333 -7.91 3.35 27.69
N CYS A 334 -7.10 3.45 26.63
CA CYS A 334 -6.20 4.60 26.43
C CYS A 334 -6.96 5.88 26.03
N ILE A 335 -8.20 5.77 25.55
CA ILE A 335 -9.00 6.92 25.11
C ILE A 335 -9.75 7.49 26.32
N PRO A 336 -9.65 8.81 26.58
CA PRO A 336 -10.36 9.41 27.71
C PRO A 336 -11.88 9.28 27.55
N ASP A 337 -12.60 9.24 28.67
CA ASP A 337 -14.07 9.16 28.67
C ASP A 337 -14.74 10.39 28.05
N ARG A 338 -14.08 11.55 28.16
CA ARG A 338 -14.56 12.83 27.66
C ARG A 338 -13.41 13.63 27.05
N LEU A 339 -13.71 14.32 25.96
CA LEU A 339 -12.82 15.32 25.37
C LEU A 339 -12.74 16.56 26.28
N ILE A 340 -11.53 16.91 26.71
CA ILE A 340 -11.28 18.12 27.51
C ILE A 340 -10.57 19.14 26.61
N ILE A 341 -11.17 20.33 26.47
CA ILE A 341 -10.54 21.46 25.80
C ILE A 341 -9.79 22.27 26.86
N PRO A 342 -8.46 22.48 26.69
CA PRO A 342 -7.66 23.17 27.68
C PRO A 342 -8.14 24.62 27.84
N ASN A 343 -8.14 25.10 29.08
CA ASN A 343 -8.46 26.49 29.38
C ASN A 343 -7.29 27.42 29.00
N LEU A 344 -7.51 28.74 29.07
CA LEU A 344 -6.51 29.71 28.62
C LEU A 344 -5.18 29.63 29.42
N GLU A 345 -5.22 29.33 30.71
CA GLU A 345 -4.02 29.17 31.55
C GLU A 345 -3.23 27.92 31.15
N GLU A 346 -3.93 26.80 30.94
CA GLU A 346 -3.31 25.56 30.47
C GLU A 346 -2.71 25.73 29.08
N MET A 347 -3.42 26.38 28.18
CA MET A 347 -2.93 26.70 26.84
C MET A 347 -1.65 27.52 26.85
N LYS A 348 -1.56 28.55 27.73
CA LYS A 348 -0.32 29.32 27.92
C LYS A 348 0.82 28.42 28.42
N ARG A 349 0.54 27.56 29.41
CA ARG A 349 1.52 26.65 30.01
C ARG A 349 2.09 25.66 28.99
N THR A 350 1.25 25.11 28.11
CA THR A 350 1.67 24.13 27.10
C THR A 350 2.11 24.77 25.79
N GLY A 351 2.07 26.11 25.67
CA GLY A 351 2.32 26.82 24.41
C GLY A 351 1.29 26.56 23.31
N ARG A 352 0.11 26.04 23.63
CA ARG A 352 -0.97 25.78 22.66
C ARG A 352 -1.67 27.09 22.31
N ARG A 353 -1.76 27.43 21.02
CA ARG A 353 -2.34 28.71 20.57
C ARG A 353 -3.86 28.65 20.43
N ASP A 354 -4.56 29.69 20.87
CA ASP A 354 -6.00 29.83 20.64
C ASP A 354 -6.26 30.47 19.28
N LEU A 355 -6.77 29.68 18.33
CA LEU A 355 -7.10 30.14 16.98
C LEU A 355 -8.62 30.25 16.75
N ARG A 356 -9.45 29.94 17.75
CA ARG A 356 -10.92 29.88 17.61
C ARG A 356 -11.54 31.19 17.14
N ARG A 357 -10.93 32.32 17.53
CA ARG A 357 -11.36 33.68 17.15
C ARG A 357 -10.42 34.34 16.14
N GLU A 358 -9.17 33.90 16.07
CA GLU A 358 -8.17 34.47 15.17
C GLU A 358 -8.35 34.00 13.72
N GLU A 359 -8.80 32.75 13.53
CA GLU A 359 -8.91 32.12 12.21
C GLU A 359 -10.36 31.72 11.90
N PHE A 360 -10.78 31.92 10.65
CA PHE A 360 -12.08 31.46 10.16
C PHE A 360 -11.91 30.13 9.45
N VAL A 361 -12.14 29.05 10.19
CA VAL A 361 -11.82 27.68 9.77
C VAL A 361 -13.04 26.99 9.16
N CYS A 362 -12.87 26.36 8.00
CA CYS A 362 -13.86 25.50 7.33
C CYS A 362 -13.18 24.21 6.85
N SER A 363 -13.91 23.09 6.77
CA SER A 363 -13.40 21.85 6.14
C SER A 363 -14.07 21.59 4.79
N ILE A 364 -13.36 20.92 3.88
CA ILE A 364 -13.84 20.54 2.54
C ILE A 364 -13.44 19.10 2.29
N ASP A 365 -14.40 18.19 2.27
CA ASP A 365 -14.18 16.75 2.34
C ASP A 365 -15.11 15.99 1.38
N PRO A 366 -14.97 14.66 1.18
CA PRO A 366 -16.04 13.87 0.60
C PRO A 366 -17.34 14.00 1.41
N ALA A 367 -18.49 13.97 0.72
CA ALA A 367 -19.80 14.06 1.38
C ALA A 367 -20.03 12.92 2.41
N THR A 368 -19.43 11.75 2.17
CA THR A 368 -19.50 10.57 3.02
C THR A 368 -18.45 10.51 4.13
N ALA A 369 -17.53 11.49 4.21
CA ALA A 369 -16.45 11.49 5.20
C ALA A 369 -16.99 11.54 6.64
N ARG A 370 -16.29 10.90 7.57
CA ARG A 370 -16.63 10.93 9.01
C ARG A 370 -15.44 11.37 9.86
N ASP A 371 -14.25 11.05 9.39
CA ASP A 371 -12.93 11.34 9.92
C ASP A 371 -12.32 12.55 9.22
N LEU A 372 -12.65 13.76 9.67
CA LEU A 372 -12.16 15.01 9.07
C LEU A 372 -10.76 15.33 9.64
N ASP A 373 -9.72 15.00 8.88
CA ASP A 373 -8.32 15.22 9.26
C ASP A 373 -7.90 16.69 9.17
N ASP A 374 -8.42 17.42 8.20
CA ASP A 374 -7.94 18.75 7.83
C ASP A 374 -9.04 19.80 7.72
N ALA A 375 -8.64 21.04 7.98
CA ALA A 375 -9.46 22.23 7.79
C ALA A 375 -8.58 23.42 7.37
N LEU A 376 -9.19 24.36 6.65
CA LEU A 376 -8.51 25.51 6.06
C LEU A 376 -9.07 26.83 6.61
N SER A 377 -8.20 27.82 6.76
CA SER A 377 -8.56 29.23 6.95
C SER A 377 -7.87 30.11 5.92
N ILE A 378 -8.50 31.22 5.56
CA ILE A 378 -7.86 32.26 4.76
C ILE A 378 -8.31 33.65 5.21
N THR A 379 -7.35 34.57 5.29
CA THR A 379 -7.59 35.99 5.56
C THR A 379 -6.79 36.82 4.56
N LEU A 380 -7.46 37.73 3.86
CA LEU A 380 -6.79 38.70 2.99
C LEU A 380 -6.06 39.72 3.86
N LEU A 381 -4.78 39.93 3.57
CA LEU A 381 -3.92 40.92 4.21
C LEU A 381 -3.50 42.00 3.20
N PRO A 382 -3.03 43.18 3.65
CA PRO A 382 -2.40 44.13 2.74
C PRO A 382 -1.22 43.49 2.01
N GLY A 383 -1.36 43.26 0.70
CA GLY A 383 -0.32 42.68 -0.17
C GLY A 383 -0.26 41.15 -0.23
N GLY A 384 -1.23 40.42 0.33
CA GLY A 384 -1.23 38.96 0.27
C GLY A 384 -2.31 38.28 1.12
N TYR A 385 -2.02 37.06 1.56
CA TYR A 385 -2.93 36.22 2.32
C TYR A 385 -2.23 35.65 3.58
N ARG A 386 -2.98 35.53 4.66
CA ARG A 386 -2.69 34.55 5.72
C ARG A 386 -3.56 33.32 5.47
N VAL A 387 -2.93 32.15 5.38
CA VAL A 387 -3.61 30.86 5.21
C VAL A 387 -3.29 29.95 6.38
N GLY A 388 -4.30 29.31 6.94
CA GLY A 388 -4.14 28.25 7.92
C GLY A 388 -4.46 26.88 7.34
N VAL A 389 -3.57 25.92 7.60
CA VAL A 389 -3.82 24.49 7.43
C VAL A 389 -3.86 23.87 8.82
N HIS A 390 -5.03 23.42 9.24
CA HIS A 390 -5.28 22.92 10.60
C HIS A 390 -5.52 21.42 10.54
N ILE A 391 -4.62 20.64 11.12
CA ILE A 391 -4.68 19.18 11.09
C ILE A 391 -5.11 18.65 12.46
N ALA A 392 -5.92 17.60 12.49
CA ALA A 392 -6.34 16.93 13.72
C ALA A 392 -5.14 16.57 14.62
N ASP A 393 -5.22 16.90 15.90
CA ASP A 393 -4.14 16.70 16.87
C ASP A 393 -4.12 15.28 17.47
N VAL A 394 -3.95 14.27 16.61
CA VAL A 394 -4.01 12.86 17.03
C VAL A 394 -2.88 12.48 18.00
N SER A 395 -1.69 13.04 17.80
CA SER A 395 -0.52 12.80 18.68
C SER A 395 -0.72 13.29 20.11
N HIS A 396 -1.74 14.12 20.39
CA HIS A 396 -2.14 14.44 21.77
C HIS A 396 -2.80 13.26 22.49
N PHE A 397 -3.54 12.43 21.77
CA PHE A 397 -4.31 11.31 22.34
C PHE A 397 -3.57 9.97 22.25
N VAL A 398 -2.68 9.83 21.27
CA VAL A 398 -1.91 8.60 21.04
C VAL A 398 -0.51 8.77 21.61
N SER A 399 -0.32 8.39 22.88
CA SER A 399 0.97 8.45 23.58
C SER A 399 1.92 7.35 23.08
N PRO A 400 3.21 7.65 22.83
CA PRO A 400 4.20 6.67 22.39
C PRO A 400 4.25 5.44 23.32
N GLY A 401 4.24 4.24 22.74
CA GLY A 401 4.34 2.98 23.49
C GLY A 401 3.10 2.59 24.30
N SER A 402 1.98 3.30 24.17
CA SER A 402 0.68 2.85 24.69
C SER A 402 0.10 1.72 23.83
N ALA A 403 -0.83 0.95 24.37
CA ALA A 403 -1.53 -0.10 23.61
C ALA A 403 -2.21 0.46 22.35
N LEU A 404 -2.74 1.67 22.42
CA LEU A 404 -3.33 2.37 21.28
C LEU A 404 -2.29 2.75 20.21
N ASP A 405 -1.08 3.13 20.62
CA ASP A 405 0.03 3.43 19.69
C ASP A 405 0.54 2.17 18.99
N GLU A 406 0.69 1.07 19.74
CA GLU A 406 1.07 -0.23 19.20
C GLU A 406 0.04 -0.75 18.19
N GLU A 407 -1.25 -0.64 18.51
CA GLU A 407 -2.32 -1.05 17.60
C GLU A 407 -2.41 -0.12 16.37
N GLY A 408 -2.25 1.20 16.56
CA GLY A 408 -2.17 2.17 15.48
C GLY A 408 -1.00 1.92 14.53
N ARG A 409 0.16 1.53 15.07
CA ARG A 409 1.33 1.11 14.29
C ARG A 409 1.07 -0.19 13.53
N ALA A 410 0.50 -1.20 14.19
CA ALA A 410 0.20 -2.49 13.58
C ALA A 410 -0.75 -2.34 12.38
N ARG A 411 -1.77 -1.49 12.51
CA ARG A 411 -2.70 -1.17 11.42
C ARG A 411 -2.06 -0.24 10.37
N ALA A 412 -1.22 0.72 10.79
CA ALA A 412 -0.46 1.73 10.04
C ALA A 412 -1.26 2.69 9.13
N THR A 413 -2.36 2.26 8.53
CA THR A 413 -3.25 3.06 7.67
C THR A 413 -4.67 2.53 7.76
N SER A 414 -5.67 3.41 7.68
CA SER A 414 -7.06 2.99 7.49
C SER A 414 -7.22 2.36 6.09
N VAL A 415 -8.06 1.34 5.98
CA VAL A 415 -8.34 0.63 4.72
C VAL A 415 -9.76 0.92 4.27
N TYR A 416 -9.91 1.61 3.13
CA TYR A 416 -11.20 2.00 2.57
C TYR A 416 -11.63 0.96 1.54
N LEU A 417 -12.74 0.29 1.81
CA LEU A 417 -13.43 -0.60 0.88
C LEU A 417 -14.62 0.15 0.27
N VAL A 418 -15.30 -0.49 -0.68
CA VAL A 418 -16.50 0.11 -1.29
C VAL A 418 -17.62 0.27 -0.27
N ASP A 419 -17.85 -0.72 0.58
CA ASP A 419 -18.95 -0.75 1.57
C ASP A 419 -18.58 -0.26 2.96
N ARG A 420 -17.30 -0.26 3.33
CA ARG A 420 -16.87 -0.02 4.72
C ARG A 420 -15.44 0.51 4.81
N VAL A 421 -15.07 0.92 6.01
CA VAL A 421 -13.70 1.31 6.37
C VAL A 421 -13.25 0.50 7.57
N TYR A 422 -12.06 -0.08 7.49
CA TYR A 422 -11.33 -0.57 8.67
C TYR A 422 -10.42 0.55 9.17
N PRO A 423 -10.78 1.23 10.28
CA PRO A 423 -10.06 2.41 10.71
C PRO A 423 -8.74 2.03 11.38
N MET A 424 -7.74 2.91 11.29
CA MET A 424 -6.48 2.79 12.01
C MET A 424 -6.63 3.03 13.52
N LEU A 425 -7.58 3.90 13.90
CA LEU A 425 -7.83 4.29 15.29
C LEU A 425 -9.32 4.08 15.65
N PRO A 426 -9.65 3.82 16.93
CA PRO A 426 -11.03 3.61 17.36
C PRO A 426 -11.95 4.75 16.96
N ARG A 427 -13.20 4.44 16.57
CA ARG A 427 -14.17 5.44 16.06
C ARG A 427 -14.41 6.60 17.02
N LYS A 428 -14.46 6.34 18.33
CA LYS A 428 -14.56 7.37 19.37
C LYS A 428 -13.44 8.42 19.26
N LEU A 429 -12.23 8.00 18.90
CA LEU A 429 -11.11 8.91 18.70
C LEU A 429 -11.13 9.53 17.30
N SER A 430 -11.29 8.71 16.26
CA SER A 430 -11.15 9.14 14.85
C SER A 430 -12.34 9.98 14.36
N GLU A 431 -13.58 9.58 14.65
CA GLU A 431 -14.80 10.22 14.16
C GLU A 431 -15.35 11.27 15.13
N GLU A 432 -15.09 11.16 16.44
CA GLU A 432 -15.62 12.11 17.41
C GLU A 432 -14.58 13.10 17.92
N TYR A 433 -13.48 12.65 18.55
CA TYR A 433 -12.60 13.54 19.29
C TYR A 433 -11.63 14.31 18.38
N CYS A 434 -10.94 13.59 17.50
CA CYS A 434 -9.96 14.16 16.58
C CYS A 434 -10.60 14.81 15.36
N SER A 435 -11.69 14.22 14.83
CA SER A 435 -12.39 14.73 13.66
C SER A 435 -12.76 16.20 13.84
N LEU A 436 -12.39 17.03 12.87
CA LEU A 436 -12.57 18.48 12.88
C LEU A 436 -14.01 18.90 12.55
N HIS A 437 -15.02 18.22 13.10
CA HIS A 437 -16.43 18.54 12.88
C HIS A 437 -16.80 19.98 13.28
N PRO A 438 -17.74 20.61 12.56
CA PRO A 438 -18.22 21.94 12.90
C PRO A 438 -18.97 21.96 14.24
N GLY A 439 -19.08 23.13 14.85
CA GLY A 439 -19.91 23.36 16.04
C GLY A 439 -19.26 23.03 17.39
N SER A 440 -18.07 22.42 17.41
CA SER A 440 -17.31 22.18 18.64
C SER A 440 -15.86 22.66 18.52
N ASP A 441 -15.25 22.92 19.68
CA ASP A 441 -13.83 23.28 19.76
C ASP A 441 -12.98 22.01 19.60
N LYS A 442 -11.89 22.10 18.84
CA LYS A 442 -11.05 20.94 18.48
C LYS A 442 -9.58 21.25 18.69
N LEU A 443 -8.83 20.23 19.11
CA LEU A 443 -7.38 20.27 19.18
C LEU A 443 -6.80 20.06 17.78
N ALA A 444 -5.90 20.93 17.36
CA ALA A 444 -5.24 20.84 16.07
C ALA A 444 -3.72 21.02 16.18
N PHE A 445 -3.00 20.50 15.20
CA PHE A 445 -1.64 20.91 14.86
C PHE A 445 -1.74 21.78 13.61
N SER A 446 -1.51 23.08 13.78
CA SER A 446 -1.71 24.06 12.71
C SER A 446 -0.40 24.50 12.07
N ALA A 447 -0.44 24.68 10.75
CA ALA A 447 0.56 25.37 9.95
C ALA A 447 -0.08 26.67 9.40
N ILE A 448 0.44 27.83 9.80
CA ILE A 448 -0.03 29.14 9.35
C ILE A 448 1.01 29.75 8.42
N PHE A 449 0.60 30.11 7.22
CA PHE A 449 1.44 30.67 6.17
C PHE A 449 1.05 32.11 5.86
N GLN A 450 2.05 32.96 5.64
CA GLN A 450 1.89 34.27 5.03
C GLN A 450 2.40 34.19 3.59
N LEU A 451 1.52 34.44 2.63
CA LEU A 451 1.78 34.33 1.20
C LEU A 451 1.52 35.70 0.56
N ASP A 452 2.30 36.09 -0.45
CA ASP A 452 1.90 37.25 -1.26
C ASP A 452 0.77 36.89 -2.24
N LEU A 453 0.31 37.89 -3.01
CA LEU A 453 -0.76 37.73 -4.00
C LEU A 453 -0.45 36.70 -5.11
N ASN A 454 0.82 36.32 -5.28
CA ASN A 454 1.28 35.31 -6.25
C ASN A 454 1.50 33.94 -5.61
N GLY A 455 1.20 33.78 -4.32
CA GLY A 455 1.39 32.52 -3.60
C GLY A 455 2.83 32.27 -3.14
N LYS A 456 3.72 33.27 -3.16
CA LYS A 456 5.08 33.11 -2.65
C LYS A 456 5.12 33.28 -1.13
N LEU A 457 5.72 32.30 -0.46
CA LEU A 457 5.87 32.26 0.99
C LEU A 457 6.71 33.44 1.52
N LYS A 458 6.19 34.15 2.52
CA LYS A 458 6.85 35.24 3.26
C LYS A 458 7.14 34.88 4.72
N GLY A 459 6.33 34.01 5.30
CA GLY A 459 6.47 33.59 6.69
C GLY A 459 5.64 32.36 6.98
N GLU A 460 6.04 31.62 8.01
CA GLU A 460 5.35 30.41 8.45
C GLU A 460 5.40 30.30 9.98
N TRP A 461 4.39 29.64 10.54
CA TRP A 461 4.34 29.24 11.93
C TRP A 461 3.75 27.83 12.02
N PHE A 462 4.33 26.99 12.88
CA PHE A 462 3.82 25.68 13.20
C PHE A 462 3.61 25.59 14.70
N GLY A 463 2.54 24.94 15.12
CA GLY A 463 2.33 24.64 16.53
C GLY A 463 0.99 24.00 16.83
N LYS A 464 0.90 23.46 18.04
CA LYS A 464 -0.37 22.98 18.61
C LYS A 464 -1.32 24.15 18.82
N SER A 465 -2.59 23.95 18.51
CA SER A 465 -3.62 24.97 18.61
C SER A 465 -4.95 24.39 19.08
N VAL A 466 -5.89 25.29 19.39
CA VAL A 466 -7.32 25.01 19.50
C VAL A 466 -8.03 25.80 18.42
N ILE A 467 -8.86 25.13 17.63
CA ILE A 467 -9.65 25.72 16.55
C ILE A 467 -11.15 25.50 16.78
N ARG A 468 -11.98 26.18 15.98
CA ARG A 468 -13.42 25.91 15.90
C ARG A 468 -13.84 25.92 14.44
N ASN A 469 -14.15 24.75 13.89
CA ASN A 469 -14.64 24.63 12.52
C ASN A 469 -16.04 25.26 12.43
N ARG A 470 -16.22 26.15 11.45
CA ARG A 470 -17.44 26.95 11.25
C ARG A 470 -18.41 26.32 10.28
N CYS A 471 -17.91 25.49 9.36
CA CYS A 471 -18.70 24.89 8.30
C CYS A 471 -18.00 23.66 7.75
N ARG A 472 -18.77 22.60 7.52
CA ARG A 472 -18.32 21.45 6.73
C ARG A 472 -18.90 21.55 5.33
N LEU A 473 -18.04 21.44 4.31
CA LEU A 473 -18.44 21.41 2.91
C LEU A 473 -18.09 20.05 2.30
N SER A 474 -18.92 19.57 1.37
CA SER A 474 -18.46 18.56 0.42
C SER A 474 -17.64 19.18 -0.71
N TYR A 475 -16.86 18.38 -1.44
CA TYR A 475 -16.21 18.86 -2.67
C TYR A 475 -17.21 19.43 -3.69
N ASP A 476 -18.39 18.83 -3.82
CA ASP A 476 -19.44 19.33 -4.71
C ASP A 476 -20.00 20.68 -4.24
N ASP A 477 -20.14 20.88 -2.93
CA ASP A 477 -20.59 22.17 -2.38
C ASP A 477 -19.55 23.27 -2.65
N ALA A 478 -18.27 22.97 -2.40
CA ALA A 478 -17.19 23.89 -2.71
C ALA A 478 -17.11 24.21 -4.21
N GLN A 479 -17.33 23.21 -5.07
CA GLN A 479 -17.38 23.40 -6.51
C GLN A 479 -18.53 24.32 -6.94
N ARG A 480 -19.74 24.10 -6.40
CA ARG A 480 -20.89 25.00 -6.67
C ARG A 480 -20.59 26.44 -6.26
N ILE A 481 -19.90 26.66 -5.14
CA ILE A 481 -19.49 28.01 -4.71
C ILE A 481 -18.47 28.62 -5.70
N ILE A 482 -17.50 27.83 -6.17
CA ILE A 482 -16.52 28.25 -7.19
C ILE A 482 -17.24 28.64 -8.49
N ASP A 483 -18.23 27.85 -8.90
CA ASP A 483 -19.04 28.07 -10.11
C ASP A 483 -20.05 29.23 -9.95
N GLY A 484 -20.17 29.82 -8.76
CA GLY A 484 -21.06 30.94 -8.46
C GLY A 484 -22.50 30.56 -8.06
N ASN A 485 -22.79 29.28 -7.89
CA ASN A 485 -24.10 28.80 -7.41
C ASN A 485 -24.16 28.82 -5.87
N LEU A 486 -24.78 29.86 -5.31
CA LEU A 486 -24.86 30.07 -3.86
C LEU A 486 -26.05 29.38 -3.18
N THR A 487 -26.94 28.70 -3.92
CA THR A 487 -28.09 27.96 -3.35
C THR A 487 -27.64 26.82 -2.42
N THR A 488 -26.44 26.28 -2.65
CA THR A 488 -25.84 25.21 -1.83
C THR A 488 -25.61 25.63 -0.38
N LEU A 489 -25.45 26.93 -0.11
CA LEU A 489 -25.19 27.45 1.23
C LEU A 489 -26.36 27.20 2.19
N ASP A 490 -27.56 26.96 1.69
CA ASP A 490 -28.74 26.70 2.53
C ASP A 490 -28.76 25.31 3.16
N ALA A 491 -28.03 24.35 2.59
CA ALA A 491 -28.00 22.96 3.03
C ALA A 491 -26.76 22.59 3.88
N LEU A 492 -25.80 23.52 4.04
CA LEU A 492 -24.56 23.26 4.75
C LEU A 492 -24.74 23.19 6.27
N ASP A 493 -23.91 22.37 6.91
CA ASP A 493 -23.83 22.29 8.36
C ASP A 493 -22.92 23.39 8.93
N TYR A 494 -23.53 24.37 9.59
CA TYR A 494 -22.87 25.49 10.27
C TYR A 494 -22.65 25.26 11.77
N GLY A 495 -22.70 24.01 12.24
CA GLY A 495 -22.44 23.68 13.64
C GLY A 495 -23.52 24.21 14.60
N GLY A 496 -24.78 24.17 14.18
CA GLY A 496 -25.94 24.48 15.03
C GLY A 496 -26.30 25.96 15.16
N VAL A 497 -25.79 26.86 14.31
CA VAL A 497 -26.16 28.29 14.32
C VAL A 497 -27.60 28.47 13.85
N THR A 498 -28.44 29.03 14.73
CA THR A 498 -29.89 29.23 14.46
C THR A 498 -30.28 30.69 14.17
N ASP A 499 -29.45 31.67 14.57
CA ASP A 499 -29.75 33.08 14.32
C ASP A 499 -29.61 33.40 12.82
N ARG A 500 -30.64 34.03 12.25
CA ARG A 500 -30.70 34.30 10.80
C ARG A 500 -29.64 35.30 10.33
N ARG A 501 -29.31 36.31 11.15
CA ARG A 501 -28.33 37.34 10.76
C ARG A 501 -26.92 36.77 10.82
N GLU A 502 -26.60 36.05 11.90
CA GLU A 502 -25.33 35.35 12.05
C GLU A 502 -25.13 34.33 10.92
N LEU A 503 -26.15 33.54 10.62
CA LEU A 503 -26.11 32.55 9.53
C LEU A 503 -25.86 33.22 8.17
N SER A 504 -26.51 34.35 7.88
CA SER A 504 -26.27 35.09 6.63
C SER A 504 -24.82 35.57 6.51
N GLN A 505 -24.24 36.07 7.60
CA GLN A 505 -22.85 36.53 7.62
C GLN A 505 -21.87 35.35 7.48
N LEU A 506 -22.16 34.20 8.09
CA LEU A 506 -21.37 32.98 7.95
C LEU A 506 -21.39 32.49 6.50
N LYS A 507 -22.57 32.43 5.88
CA LYS A 507 -22.73 32.03 4.47
C LYS A 507 -21.89 32.89 3.52
N GLU A 508 -21.97 34.22 3.68
CA GLU A 508 -21.16 35.15 2.88
C GLU A 508 -19.65 34.95 3.12
N ARG A 509 -19.24 34.77 4.38
CA ARG A 509 -17.83 34.57 4.72
C ARG A 509 -17.28 33.23 4.23
N VAL A 510 -18.08 32.16 4.26
CA VAL A 510 -17.72 30.85 3.67
C VAL A 510 -17.50 31.01 2.17
N ALA A 511 -18.46 31.61 1.46
CA ALA A 511 -18.36 31.80 0.02
C ALA A 511 -17.12 32.60 -0.38
N THR A 512 -16.85 33.71 0.32
CA THR A 512 -15.66 34.54 0.11
C THR A 512 -14.37 33.77 0.41
N SER A 513 -14.33 32.98 1.49
CA SER A 513 -13.16 32.19 1.86
C SER A 513 -12.83 31.11 0.82
N VAL A 514 -13.84 30.37 0.33
CA VAL A 514 -13.66 29.36 -0.72
C VAL A 514 -13.14 30.00 -2.01
N LYS A 515 -13.67 31.17 -2.41
CA LYS A 515 -13.19 31.89 -3.61
C LYS A 515 -11.73 32.36 -3.47
N HIS A 516 -11.34 32.90 -2.31
CA HIS A 516 -9.96 33.29 -2.07
C HIS A 516 -9.01 32.08 -2.02
N LEU A 517 -9.43 30.98 -1.38
CA LEU A 517 -8.66 29.74 -1.38
C LEU A 517 -8.48 29.22 -2.81
N PHE A 518 -9.52 29.26 -3.64
CA PHE A 518 -9.47 28.83 -5.04
C PHE A 518 -8.51 29.68 -5.89
N ASP A 519 -8.58 31.02 -5.79
CA ASP A 519 -7.66 31.93 -6.51
C ASP A 519 -6.20 31.63 -6.15
N LEU A 520 -5.92 31.51 -4.86
CA LEU A 520 -4.57 31.25 -4.37
C LEU A 520 -4.09 29.83 -4.74
N ALA A 521 -4.94 28.81 -4.59
CA ALA A 521 -4.61 27.44 -4.98
C ALA A 521 -4.33 27.34 -6.48
N SER A 522 -5.07 28.05 -7.33
CA SER A 522 -4.82 28.08 -8.78
C SER A 522 -3.41 28.59 -9.10
N LYS A 523 -2.92 29.59 -8.37
CA LYS A 523 -1.55 30.12 -8.51
C LYS A 523 -0.48 29.14 -8.00
N LEU A 524 -0.71 28.52 -6.84
CA LEU A 524 0.18 27.49 -6.30
C LEU A 524 0.31 26.30 -7.26
N ARG A 525 -0.82 25.88 -7.83
CA ARG A 525 -0.90 24.79 -8.82
C ARG A 525 -0.12 25.13 -10.08
N ALA A 526 -0.32 26.33 -10.64
CA ALA A 526 0.42 26.80 -11.81
C ALA A 526 1.94 26.75 -11.56
N ALA A 527 2.40 27.29 -10.42
CA ALA A 527 3.81 27.22 -10.02
C ALA A 527 4.32 25.78 -9.82
N SER A 528 3.45 24.86 -9.38
CA SER A 528 3.79 23.43 -9.24
C SER A 528 3.98 22.74 -10.60
N PHE A 529 3.16 23.06 -11.60
CA PHE A 529 3.32 22.56 -12.97
C PHE A 529 4.54 23.17 -13.66
N GLU A 530 4.83 24.45 -13.42
CA GLU A 530 6.08 25.06 -13.89
C GLU A 530 7.32 24.30 -13.40
N ARG A 531 7.29 23.83 -12.15
CA ARG A 531 8.32 22.97 -11.54
C ARG A 531 8.30 21.50 -12.04
N GLY A 532 7.30 21.10 -12.82
CA GLY A 532 7.18 19.77 -13.40
C GLY A 532 6.41 18.76 -12.55
N ARG A 533 5.41 19.19 -11.77
CA ARG A 533 4.47 18.27 -11.12
C ARG A 533 3.66 17.52 -12.19
N LEU A 534 3.51 16.21 -12.01
CA LEU A 534 2.68 15.36 -12.85
C LEU A 534 1.26 15.30 -12.30
N ALA A 535 0.30 15.39 -13.21
CA ALA A 535 -1.12 15.26 -12.91
C ALA A 535 -1.78 14.24 -13.82
N PHE A 536 -2.26 13.16 -13.22
CA PHE A 536 -2.88 12.07 -13.97
C PHE A 536 -4.39 12.30 -14.03
N SER A 537 -4.95 12.18 -15.22
CA SER A 537 -6.40 12.03 -15.36
C SER A 537 -6.72 10.55 -15.35
N THR A 538 -6.85 9.96 -14.16
CA THR A 538 -7.37 8.59 -14.02
C THR A 538 -8.81 8.67 -13.53
N PRO A 539 -9.79 8.22 -14.33
CA PRO A 539 -11.16 8.07 -13.83
C PRO A 539 -11.20 7.06 -12.68
N GLU A 540 -12.01 7.34 -11.67
CA GLU A 540 -12.25 6.45 -10.54
C GLU A 540 -13.72 6.04 -10.49
N ILE A 541 -13.99 4.76 -10.29
CA ILE A 541 -15.36 4.24 -10.20
C ILE A 541 -15.89 4.38 -8.77
N GLY A 542 -17.07 5.00 -8.63
CA GLY A 542 -17.87 5.05 -7.41
C GLY A 542 -19.13 4.19 -7.56
N PHE A 543 -19.65 3.68 -6.45
CA PHE A 543 -20.85 2.82 -6.45
C PHE A 543 -22.01 3.47 -5.70
N HIS A 544 -23.22 3.16 -6.17
CA HIS A 544 -24.47 3.55 -5.54
C HIS A 544 -25.16 2.33 -4.95
N PHE A 545 -25.75 2.51 -3.77
CA PHE A 545 -26.47 1.49 -3.02
C PHE A 545 -27.88 1.97 -2.71
N GLU A 546 -28.84 1.04 -2.67
CA GLU A 546 -30.20 1.33 -2.23
C GLU A 546 -30.21 1.74 -0.75
N ASP A 547 -29.48 0.98 0.08
CA ASP A 547 -29.20 1.29 1.47
C ASP A 547 -27.70 1.41 1.69
N ILE A 548 -27.22 2.63 1.90
CA ILE A 548 -25.80 2.92 2.15
C ILE A 548 -25.34 2.42 3.53
N SER A 549 -26.27 2.20 4.47
CA SER A 549 -25.97 1.73 5.81
C SER A 549 -25.80 0.21 5.86
N ASN A 550 -26.42 -0.51 4.94
CA ASN A 550 -26.27 -1.96 4.78
C ASN A 550 -26.16 -2.35 3.28
N PRO A 551 -25.04 -2.00 2.63
CA PRO A 551 -24.85 -2.25 1.21
C PRO A 551 -24.81 -3.77 0.93
N THR A 552 -25.81 -4.27 0.22
CA THR A 552 -25.88 -5.69 -0.20
C THR A 552 -25.26 -5.90 -1.57
N HIS A 553 -25.72 -5.14 -2.56
CA HIS A 553 -25.20 -5.12 -3.92
C HIS A 553 -25.35 -3.71 -4.50
N PRO A 554 -24.43 -3.27 -5.37
CA PRO A 554 -24.52 -1.96 -6.00
C PRO A 554 -25.69 -1.93 -6.99
N ILE A 555 -26.52 -0.88 -6.89
CA ILE A 555 -27.61 -0.60 -7.82
C ILE A 555 -27.17 0.31 -8.98
N GLY A 556 -25.96 0.86 -8.90
CA GLY A 556 -25.41 1.73 -9.92
C GLY A 556 -23.94 2.01 -9.67
N PHE A 557 -23.31 2.65 -10.63
CA PHE A 557 -21.96 3.16 -10.51
C PHE A 557 -21.82 4.46 -11.31
N ASN A 558 -20.82 5.24 -10.95
CA ASN A 558 -20.43 6.44 -11.67
C ASN A 558 -18.91 6.50 -11.81
N VAL A 559 -18.45 7.31 -12.75
CA VAL A 559 -17.03 7.49 -13.00
C VAL A 559 -16.68 8.93 -12.66
N HIS A 560 -16.03 9.12 -11.52
CA HIS A 560 -15.60 10.41 -11.01
C HIS A 560 -14.24 10.81 -11.56
N ARG A 561 -14.02 12.13 -11.64
CA ARG A 561 -12.72 12.74 -11.91
C ARG A 561 -12.47 13.80 -10.84
N GLN A 562 -11.20 14.10 -10.61
CA GLN A 562 -10.84 15.26 -9.80
C GLN A 562 -11.43 16.54 -10.41
N ILE A 563 -12.11 17.31 -9.56
CA ILE A 563 -12.69 18.63 -9.86
C ILE A 563 -11.90 19.72 -9.16
N GLU A 564 -12.09 20.99 -9.55
CA GLU A 564 -11.33 22.14 -9.04
C GLU A 564 -11.34 22.25 -7.51
N ALA A 565 -12.43 21.85 -6.85
CA ALA A 565 -12.50 21.78 -5.40
C ALA A 565 -11.53 20.75 -4.78
N ASN A 566 -11.27 19.60 -5.43
CA ASN A 566 -10.26 18.65 -4.96
C ASN A 566 -8.87 19.28 -5.03
N TRP A 567 -8.56 19.93 -6.15
CA TRP A 567 -7.28 20.60 -6.37
C TRP A 567 -7.04 21.73 -5.37
N LEU A 568 -8.08 22.50 -5.03
CA LEU A 568 -8.02 23.56 -4.03
C LEU A 568 -7.44 23.04 -2.72
N VAL A 569 -8.02 21.95 -2.18
CA VAL A 569 -7.55 21.35 -0.92
C VAL A 569 -6.15 20.76 -1.08
N GLU A 570 -5.91 20.05 -2.19
CA GLU A 570 -4.63 19.38 -2.48
C GLU A 570 -3.43 20.34 -2.43
N GLU A 571 -3.55 21.57 -2.98
CA GLU A 571 -2.43 22.53 -2.97
C GLU A 571 -2.00 22.94 -1.56
N PHE A 572 -2.95 23.14 -0.65
CA PHE A 572 -2.65 23.53 0.72
C PHE A 572 -2.12 22.36 1.55
N MET A 573 -2.62 21.14 1.29
CA MET A 573 -2.05 19.94 1.91
C MET A 573 -0.61 19.70 1.44
N LEU A 574 -0.33 19.87 0.14
CA LEU A 574 1.03 19.75 -0.41
C LEU A 574 1.96 20.82 0.17
N LEU A 575 1.51 22.06 0.31
CA LEU A 575 2.28 23.12 0.95
C LEU A 575 2.62 22.78 2.41
N ALA A 576 1.65 22.32 3.18
CA ALA A 576 1.87 21.92 4.58
C ALA A 576 2.87 20.75 4.67
N ASN A 577 2.64 19.69 3.91
CA ASN A 577 3.52 18.51 3.85
C ASN A 577 4.97 18.87 3.46
N LEU A 578 5.15 19.71 2.43
CA LEU A 578 6.46 20.20 2.00
C LEU A 578 7.18 20.96 3.11
N ARG A 579 6.50 21.93 3.73
CA ARG A 579 7.14 22.82 4.71
C ARG A 579 7.41 22.10 6.05
N VAL A 580 6.57 21.15 6.44
CA VAL A 580 6.83 20.25 7.56
C VAL A 580 8.02 19.33 7.27
N ALA A 581 8.11 18.73 6.08
CA ALA A 581 9.26 17.91 5.68
C ALA A 581 10.58 18.69 5.82
N GLN A 582 10.63 19.93 5.32
CA GLN A 582 11.80 20.78 5.45
C GLN A 582 12.12 21.12 6.91
N LYS A 583 11.10 21.35 7.75
CA LYS A 583 11.29 21.64 9.17
C LYS A 583 11.90 20.47 9.93
N ILE A 584 11.38 19.26 9.74
CA ILE A 584 11.91 18.06 10.41
C ILE A 584 13.31 17.73 9.90
N VAL A 585 13.59 17.84 8.60
CA VAL A 585 14.94 17.62 8.05
C VAL A 585 15.94 18.63 8.60
N GLN A 586 15.54 19.89 8.76
CA GLN A 586 16.42 20.94 9.27
C GLN A 586 17.00 20.63 10.66
N TYR A 587 16.16 20.07 11.55
CA TYR A 587 16.50 19.90 12.97
C TYR A 587 16.69 18.45 13.40
N LEU A 588 16.14 17.48 12.66
CA LEU A 588 16.22 16.03 12.87
C LEU A 588 16.68 15.33 11.58
N PRO A 589 17.85 15.68 11.01
CA PRO A 589 18.23 15.22 9.68
C PRO A 589 18.32 13.70 9.56
N ASP A 590 18.70 12.96 10.59
CA ASP A 590 18.86 11.50 10.44
C ASP A 590 17.56 10.73 10.71
N GLN A 591 16.69 11.28 11.55
CA GLN A 591 15.45 10.65 11.99
C GLN A 591 14.26 11.06 11.12
N ALA A 592 14.33 12.16 10.36
CA ALA A 592 13.21 12.67 9.57
C ALA A 592 12.60 11.57 8.69
N ILE A 593 11.32 11.27 8.92
CA ILE A 593 10.56 10.38 8.05
C ILE A 593 10.05 11.17 6.83
N LEU A 594 10.39 10.68 5.65
CA LEU A 594 10.09 11.31 4.38
C LEU A 594 9.33 10.33 3.50
N ARG A 595 8.75 10.86 2.42
CA ARG A 595 8.10 10.08 1.36
C ARG A 595 8.71 10.45 0.03
N VAL A 596 9.47 9.52 -0.54
CA VAL A 596 10.24 9.69 -1.76
C VAL A 596 9.58 8.98 -2.93
N HIS A 597 9.80 9.51 -4.14
CA HIS A 597 9.26 8.93 -5.37
C HIS A 597 10.34 8.95 -6.44
N PRO A 598 11.00 7.80 -6.71
CA PRO A 598 12.08 7.72 -7.69
C PRO A 598 11.60 8.06 -9.12
N PRO A 599 12.50 8.48 -10.01
CA PRO A 599 12.17 8.63 -11.43
C PRO A 599 11.77 7.30 -12.09
N PRO A 600 11.10 7.34 -13.26
CA PRO A 600 10.74 6.14 -14.02
C PRO A 600 11.99 5.35 -14.40
N LYS A 601 11.88 4.02 -14.43
CA LYS A 601 12.96 3.15 -14.91
C LYS A 601 13.17 3.34 -16.42
N ARG A 602 14.41 3.17 -16.89
CA ARG A 602 14.79 3.46 -18.28
C ARG A 602 14.05 2.58 -19.30
N VAL A 603 14.01 1.27 -19.07
CA VAL A 603 13.40 0.33 -20.03
C VAL A 603 11.91 0.60 -20.25
N PRO A 604 11.04 0.70 -19.21
CA PRO A 604 9.64 1.08 -19.42
C PRO A 604 9.47 2.46 -20.08
N PHE A 605 10.36 3.40 -19.79
CA PHE A 605 10.30 4.74 -20.36
C PHE A 605 10.58 4.75 -21.87
N GLU A 606 11.61 4.03 -22.33
CA GLU A 606 11.91 3.94 -23.77
C GLU A 606 10.78 3.24 -24.53
N GLN A 607 10.14 2.24 -23.91
CA GLN A 607 8.95 1.60 -24.46
C GLN A 607 7.79 2.60 -24.61
N LEU A 608 7.51 3.40 -23.58
CA LEU A 608 6.51 4.46 -23.64
C LEU A 608 6.80 5.43 -24.81
N LYS A 609 8.05 5.85 -24.99
CA LYS A 609 8.44 6.75 -26.08
C LYS A 609 8.16 6.15 -27.46
N VAL A 610 8.46 4.87 -27.67
CA VAL A 610 8.16 4.16 -28.93
C VAL A 610 6.64 4.10 -29.17
N SER A 611 5.86 3.85 -28.12
CA SER A 611 4.41 3.72 -28.26
C SER A 611 3.72 5.05 -28.54
N LEU A 612 4.13 6.14 -27.86
CA LEU A 612 3.59 7.48 -28.12
C LEU A 612 3.87 7.98 -29.54
N ALA A 613 5.03 7.63 -30.12
CA ALA A 613 5.37 8.00 -31.48
C ALA A 613 4.35 7.46 -32.52
N ARG A 614 3.63 6.36 -32.22
CA ARG A 614 2.59 5.77 -33.10
C ARG A 614 1.37 6.65 -33.28
N VAL A 615 1.06 7.46 -32.28
CA VAL A 615 -0.04 8.43 -32.31
C VAL A 615 0.48 9.84 -32.55
N ASN A 616 1.68 9.96 -33.13
CA ASN A 616 2.36 11.22 -33.46
C ASN A 616 2.61 12.12 -32.23
N ILE A 617 2.84 11.51 -31.06
CA ILE A 617 3.16 12.21 -29.82
C ILE A 617 4.65 12.01 -29.52
N GLU A 618 5.39 13.11 -29.49
CA GLU A 618 6.82 13.10 -29.19
C GLU A 618 7.07 13.26 -27.67
N LEU A 619 7.84 12.36 -27.07
CA LEU A 619 8.29 12.45 -25.67
C LEU A 619 9.80 12.75 -25.60
N LYS A 620 10.15 13.90 -24.99
CA LYS A 620 11.51 14.47 -25.00
C LYS A 620 12.21 14.38 -23.65
N GLY A 621 13.09 13.40 -23.44
CA GLY A 621 13.86 13.27 -22.20
C GLY A 621 13.05 12.73 -21.01
N ARG A 622 13.73 12.39 -19.91
CA ARG A 622 13.16 11.61 -18.79
C ARG A 622 12.86 12.44 -17.54
N SER A 623 13.08 13.74 -17.60
CA SER A 623 12.72 14.67 -16.53
C SER A 623 11.22 14.68 -16.25
N ASN A 624 10.86 15.01 -15.01
CA ASN A 624 9.46 15.23 -14.63
C ASN A 624 8.83 16.36 -15.47
N LYS A 625 9.62 17.39 -15.83
CA LYS A 625 9.13 18.50 -16.66
C LYS A 625 8.74 18.05 -18.07
N SER A 626 9.49 17.11 -18.65
CA SER A 626 9.13 16.52 -19.94
C SER A 626 7.80 15.77 -19.89
N LEU A 627 7.61 14.93 -18.86
CA LEU A 627 6.37 14.20 -18.67
C LEU A 627 5.19 15.13 -18.35
N GLU A 628 5.41 16.23 -17.61
CA GLU A 628 4.40 17.27 -17.39
C GLU A 628 3.97 17.92 -18.71
N GLN A 629 4.92 18.32 -19.55
CA GLN A 629 4.65 18.89 -20.87
C GLN A 629 3.89 17.91 -21.78
N LEU A 630 4.23 16.63 -21.75
CA LEU A 630 3.49 15.56 -22.44
C LEU A 630 2.04 15.49 -21.93
N LEU A 631 1.84 15.37 -20.61
CA LEU A 631 0.49 15.25 -20.04
C LEU A 631 -0.36 16.50 -20.34
N ASN A 632 0.28 17.68 -20.40
CA ASN A 632 -0.40 18.91 -20.77
C ASN A 632 -0.77 18.96 -22.27
N SER A 633 0.09 18.48 -23.17
CA SER A 633 -0.17 18.49 -24.61
C SER A 633 -1.28 17.53 -25.03
N VAL A 634 -1.54 16.48 -24.24
CA VAL A 634 -2.58 15.48 -24.50
C VAL A 634 -3.90 15.75 -23.76
N ARG A 635 -4.06 16.93 -23.15
CA ARG A 635 -5.24 17.27 -22.34
C ARG A 635 -6.57 17.13 -23.09
N ASP A 636 -6.57 17.45 -24.38
CA ASP A 636 -7.74 17.38 -25.26
C ASP A 636 -7.66 16.19 -26.26
N HIS A 637 -6.66 15.31 -26.09
CA HIS A 637 -6.46 14.16 -26.97
C HIS A 637 -7.48 13.04 -26.67
N PRO A 638 -8.04 12.34 -27.68
CA PRO A 638 -9.00 11.25 -27.46
C PRO A 638 -8.48 10.13 -26.55
N LEU A 639 -7.17 9.86 -26.60
CA LEU A 639 -6.47 8.85 -25.80
C LEU A 639 -5.85 9.38 -24.49
N ARG A 640 -6.34 10.51 -23.95
CA ARG A 640 -5.78 11.15 -22.74
C ARG A 640 -5.66 10.19 -21.57
N ASP A 641 -6.71 9.41 -21.31
CA ASP A 641 -6.79 8.53 -20.14
C ASP A 641 -5.82 7.34 -20.29
N GLU A 642 -5.78 6.77 -21.49
CA GLU A 642 -4.87 5.69 -21.88
C GLU A 642 -3.41 6.12 -21.74
N ILE A 643 -3.07 7.29 -22.29
CA ILE A 643 -1.72 7.87 -22.19
C ILE A 643 -1.37 8.15 -20.72
N SER A 644 -2.32 8.70 -19.94
CA SER A 644 -2.11 8.95 -18.51
C SER A 644 -1.79 7.68 -17.73
N ILE A 645 -2.49 6.57 -18.04
CA ILE A 645 -2.25 5.26 -17.43
C ILE A 645 -0.91 4.68 -17.89
N MET A 646 -0.57 4.78 -19.18
CA MET A 646 0.72 4.33 -19.68
C MET A 646 1.88 5.07 -19.02
N VAL A 647 1.80 6.40 -18.87
CA VAL A 647 2.79 7.19 -18.14
C VAL A 647 2.86 6.73 -16.68
N LYS A 648 1.72 6.59 -15.99
CA LYS A 648 1.65 6.13 -14.60
C LYS A 648 2.33 4.77 -14.42
N ASN A 649 2.14 3.84 -15.36
CA ASN A 649 2.74 2.51 -15.32
C ASN A 649 4.27 2.51 -15.51
N THR A 650 4.87 3.59 -16.03
CA THR A 650 6.33 3.73 -16.10
C THR A 650 6.96 4.20 -14.79
N LEU A 651 6.16 4.76 -13.87
CA LEU A 651 6.64 5.34 -12.62
C LEU A 651 6.91 4.27 -11.57
N SER A 652 7.87 4.56 -10.70
CA SER A 652 8.13 3.73 -9.51
C SER A 652 7.10 4.03 -8.42
N LEU A 653 6.83 3.09 -7.52
CA LEU A 653 5.99 3.39 -6.36
C LEU A 653 6.69 4.38 -5.42
N ALA A 654 5.92 5.32 -4.86
CA ALA A 654 6.40 6.18 -3.78
C ALA A 654 6.53 5.35 -2.49
N LYS A 655 7.56 5.63 -1.69
CA LYS A 655 7.82 4.93 -0.43
C LYS A 655 8.17 5.90 0.68
N TYR A 656 7.75 5.59 1.90
CA TYR A 656 8.32 6.15 3.10
C TYR A 656 9.78 5.70 3.24
N CYS A 657 10.62 6.58 3.77
CA CYS A 657 12.00 6.28 4.11
C CYS A 657 12.46 7.20 5.24
N THR A 658 13.49 6.80 5.96
CA THR A 658 14.25 7.75 6.79
C THR A 658 15.19 8.55 5.91
N ASN A 659 15.41 9.83 6.22
CA ASN A 659 16.47 10.58 5.54
C ASN A 659 17.86 9.96 5.81
N GLY A 660 18.06 9.35 6.99
CA GLY A 660 19.27 8.64 7.39
C GLY A 660 19.51 7.26 6.75
N GLU A 661 18.68 6.79 5.79
CA GLU A 661 18.80 5.47 5.13
C GLU A 661 20.16 5.22 4.42
N ASN A 662 21.07 6.21 4.37
CA ASN A 662 22.30 6.18 3.62
C ASN A 662 23.57 6.21 4.49
N PHE A 663 23.77 5.15 5.27
CA PHE A 663 25.12 4.75 5.70
C PHE A 663 26.06 4.40 4.51
N THR A 664 25.58 4.52 3.27
CA THR A 664 26.34 4.42 2.02
C THR A 664 26.08 5.60 1.06
N ASN A 665 26.49 6.83 1.40
CA ASN A 665 26.77 7.96 0.48
C ASN A 665 25.74 8.35 -0.62
N LYS A 666 24.49 7.86 -0.62
CA LYS A 666 23.50 8.14 -1.67
C LYS A 666 22.31 8.95 -1.13
N VAL A 667 22.46 10.26 -0.99
CA VAL A 667 21.36 11.23 -0.72
C VAL A 667 19.98 10.75 -1.23
N PRO A 668 18.92 10.72 -0.39
CA PRO A 668 17.59 10.27 -0.81
C PRO A 668 17.11 11.01 -2.06
N LEU A 669 16.45 10.30 -2.97
CA LEU A 669 15.82 10.93 -4.12
C LEU A 669 14.64 11.77 -3.66
N GLY A 670 14.42 12.95 -4.22
CA GLY A 670 13.21 13.72 -4.00
C GLY A 670 11.94 13.02 -4.51
N HIS A 671 10.82 13.73 -4.48
CA HIS A 671 9.54 13.25 -4.98
C HIS A 671 9.34 13.62 -6.45
N TYR A 672 9.77 12.75 -7.36
CA TYR A 672 9.79 13.01 -8.82
C TYR A 672 8.45 13.50 -9.37
N ALA A 673 7.32 12.85 -9.04
CA ALA A 673 6.02 13.23 -9.59
C ALA A 673 5.48 14.56 -9.04
N LEU A 674 5.96 15.04 -7.89
CA LEU A 674 5.55 16.33 -7.32
C LEU A 674 6.54 17.45 -7.67
N GLY A 675 7.70 17.09 -8.23
CA GLY A 675 8.82 17.99 -8.45
C GLY A 675 9.31 18.62 -7.15
N LEU A 676 9.36 17.87 -6.04
CA LEU A 676 9.77 18.39 -4.73
C LEU A 676 11.03 17.67 -4.24
N GLU A 677 12.00 18.41 -3.70
CA GLU A 677 13.20 17.81 -3.09
C GLU A 677 12.87 17.09 -1.78
N TRP A 678 12.08 17.72 -0.93
CA TRP A 678 11.69 17.19 0.38
C TRP A 678 10.17 17.06 0.46
N TYR A 679 9.68 15.89 0.83
CA TYR A 679 8.24 15.64 0.99
C TYR A 679 8.00 14.60 2.09
N THR A 680 6.90 14.75 2.82
CA THR A 680 6.43 13.80 3.84
C THR A 680 4.90 13.83 3.90
N HIS A 681 4.29 13.00 4.74
CA HIS A 681 2.87 13.06 5.04
C HIS A 681 2.65 13.52 6.48
N PHE A 682 1.90 14.62 6.63
CA PHE A 682 1.56 15.27 7.90
C PHE A 682 0.05 15.48 8.07
N THR A 683 -0.68 15.57 6.95
CA THR A 683 -2.04 16.12 6.88
C THR A 683 -3.16 15.11 7.13
N SER A 684 -2.87 13.86 7.48
CA SER A 684 -3.93 12.86 7.74
C SER A 684 -3.60 11.86 8.86
N PRO A 685 -3.33 12.34 10.09
CA PRO A 685 -2.93 11.49 11.21
C PRO A 685 -4.05 10.61 11.79
N ILE A 686 -5.32 10.84 11.47
CA ILE A 686 -6.42 9.95 11.89
C ILE A 686 -6.32 8.60 11.17
N ARG A 687 -5.84 8.61 9.93
CA ARG A 687 -5.85 7.45 9.03
C ARG A 687 -4.47 6.99 8.55
N ARG A 688 -3.37 7.63 8.98
CA ARG A 688 -1.99 7.26 8.65
C ARG A 688 -1.06 7.40 9.84
N TYR A 689 -0.39 6.32 10.23
CA TYR A 689 0.51 6.29 11.37
C TYR A 689 1.79 7.09 11.11
N ALA A 690 2.28 7.10 9.86
CA ALA A 690 3.42 7.93 9.45
C ALA A 690 3.19 9.42 9.80
N ASP A 691 1.97 9.92 9.65
CA ASP A 691 1.63 11.31 9.99
C ASP A 691 1.67 11.54 11.51
N ILE A 692 1.30 10.56 12.35
CA ILE A 692 1.48 10.63 13.80
C ILE A 692 2.96 10.75 14.16
N ILE A 693 3.83 9.97 13.51
CA ILE A 693 5.28 10.08 13.69
C ILE A 693 5.80 11.45 13.24
N VAL A 694 5.33 11.98 12.10
CA VAL A 694 5.70 13.32 11.65
C VAL A 694 5.23 14.39 12.64
N HIS A 695 4.05 14.25 13.24
CA HIS A 695 3.58 15.17 14.29
C HIS A 695 4.51 15.16 15.51
N ARG A 696 4.95 13.97 15.95
CA ARG A 696 5.92 13.79 17.04
C ARG A 696 7.27 14.43 16.69
N GLN A 697 7.78 14.17 15.48
CA GLN A 697 9.03 14.76 14.98
C GLN A 697 8.95 16.28 14.86
N LEU A 698 7.81 16.82 14.44
CA LEU A 698 7.61 18.27 14.34
C LEU A 698 7.63 18.94 15.72
N LEU A 699 7.08 18.30 16.76
CA LEU A 699 7.20 18.80 18.13
C LEU A 699 8.67 18.91 18.57
N CYS A 700 9.43 17.83 18.40
CA CYS A 700 10.86 17.82 18.69
C CYS A 700 11.61 18.90 17.89
N ALA A 701 11.33 19.01 16.59
CA ALA A 701 11.96 20.01 15.72
C ALA A 701 11.67 21.46 16.17
N LEU A 702 10.44 21.75 16.63
CA LEU A 702 10.07 23.07 17.12
C LEU A 702 10.73 23.41 18.46
N GLU A 703 10.90 22.42 19.35
CA GLU A 703 11.63 22.62 20.60
C GLU A 703 13.11 22.93 20.33
N ILE A 704 13.76 22.13 19.48
CA ILE A 704 15.16 22.37 19.08
C ILE A 704 15.29 23.74 18.43
N GLU A 705 14.37 24.11 17.53
CA GLU A 705 14.35 25.43 16.91
C GLU A 705 14.29 26.56 17.94
N SER A 706 13.45 26.41 18.98
CA SER A 706 13.33 27.37 20.08
C SER A 706 14.64 27.50 20.86
N ILE A 707 15.28 26.38 21.21
CA ILE A 707 16.54 26.35 21.95
C ILE A 707 17.67 27.00 21.13
N VAL A 708 17.77 26.66 19.85
CA VAL A 708 18.79 27.21 18.93
C VAL A 708 18.62 28.72 18.75
N LYS A 709 17.38 29.19 18.49
CA LYS A 709 17.10 30.63 18.36
C LYS A 709 17.26 31.39 19.69
N GLY A 710 16.94 30.77 20.81
CA GLY A 710 17.12 31.31 22.15
C GLY A 710 18.60 31.57 22.49
N LYS A 711 19.48 30.61 22.20
CA LYS A 711 20.94 30.76 22.40
C LYS A 711 21.52 31.93 21.60
N HIS A 712 21.05 32.17 20.37
CA HIS A 712 21.48 33.30 19.55
C HIS A 712 21.11 34.69 20.12
N ARG A 713 20.05 34.80 20.94
CA ARG A 713 19.68 36.07 21.59
C ARG A 713 20.57 36.43 22.80
N THR A 714 21.22 35.45 23.42
CA THR A 714 22.05 35.64 24.63
C THR A 714 23.53 35.93 24.37
N GLY A 715 23.96 36.09 23.11
CA GLY A 715 25.31 36.56 22.75
C GLY A 715 26.48 35.60 23.02
N LYS A 716 26.26 34.41 23.61
CA LYS A 716 27.29 33.36 23.70
C LYS A 716 27.32 32.54 22.40
N THR A 717 28.07 33.01 21.41
CA THR A 717 28.39 32.22 20.22
C THR A 717 29.40 31.14 20.56
N CYS A 718 28.93 29.91 20.75
CA CYS A 718 29.80 28.74 20.69
C CYS A 718 30.10 28.46 19.22
N ALA A 719 31.27 28.86 18.74
CA ALA A 719 31.84 28.29 17.53
C ALA A 719 32.02 26.77 17.79
N GLY A 720 31.19 25.94 17.15
CA GLY A 720 31.20 24.48 17.29
C GLY A 720 30.13 23.95 18.25
N ALA A 721 28.89 23.80 17.80
CA ALA A 721 27.84 23.11 18.54
C ALA A 721 28.14 21.60 18.57
N VAL A 722 28.76 21.14 19.65
CA VAL A 722 28.82 19.73 20.05
C VAL A 722 27.38 19.32 20.40
N GLY A 723 26.84 18.32 19.71
CA GLY A 723 25.41 17.98 19.70
C GLY A 723 24.77 17.78 21.08
N MET A 724 23.50 18.17 21.19
CA MET A 724 22.62 18.00 22.34
C MET A 724 22.22 16.54 22.50
N GLU A 725 22.06 16.10 23.74
CA GLU A 725 21.51 14.80 24.10
C GLU A 725 19.97 14.86 24.06
N VAL A 726 19.33 13.74 23.72
CA VAL A 726 17.86 13.66 23.56
C VAL A 726 17.17 13.92 24.90
N GLU A 727 17.78 13.47 25.99
CA GLU A 727 17.31 13.59 27.37
C GLU A 727 17.20 15.04 27.84
N CYS A 728 17.80 15.99 27.13
CA CYS A 728 17.66 17.42 27.40
C CYS A 728 16.40 18.05 26.80
N LEU A 729 15.61 17.29 26.03
CA LEU A 729 14.36 17.77 25.44
C LEU A 729 13.18 17.46 26.35
N ASP A 730 12.30 18.44 26.54
CA ASP A 730 10.99 18.20 27.14
C ASP A 730 10.16 17.23 26.28
N SER A 731 10.38 17.25 24.96
CA SER A 731 9.78 16.33 23.99
C SER A 731 10.55 15.01 23.82
N ALA A 732 11.45 14.63 24.75
CA ALA A 732 12.28 13.42 24.61
C ALA A 732 11.45 12.13 24.37
N GLU A 733 10.25 12.05 24.96
CA GLU A 733 9.33 10.91 24.76
C GLU A 733 8.87 10.74 23.30
N PHE A 734 8.85 11.82 22.52
CA PHE A 734 8.45 11.83 21.11
C PHE A 734 9.63 11.60 20.17
N PHE A 735 10.85 11.55 20.68
CA PHE A 735 12.03 11.24 19.89
C PHE A 735 12.03 9.75 19.52
N THR A 736 12.22 9.46 18.24
CA THR A 736 12.33 8.09 17.72
C THR A 736 13.69 7.95 17.06
N SER A 737 14.45 6.91 17.44
CA SER A 737 15.78 6.65 16.89
C SER A 737 15.74 6.38 15.39
N THR A 738 16.85 6.61 14.68
CA THR A 738 16.88 6.43 13.22
C THR A 738 16.45 5.02 12.81
N TYR A 739 16.97 4.01 13.50
CA TYR A 739 16.64 2.61 13.22
C TYR A 739 15.15 2.30 13.39
N GLU A 740 14.55 2.85 14.44
CA GLU A 740 13.13 2.62 14.69
C GLU A 740 12.24 3.34 13.67
N VAL A 741 12.63 4.54 13.22
CA VAL A 741 11.92 5.20 12.11
C VAL A 741 12.05 4.39 10.81
N MET A 742 13.19 3.71 10.56
CA MET A 742 13.35 2.81 9.41
C MET A 742 12.35 1.66 9.46
N ASN A 743 12.25 0.99 10.61
CA ASN A 743 11.27 -0.09 10.82
C ASN A 743 9.84 0.40 10.59
N ILE A 744 9.48 1.56 11.17
CA ILE A 744 8.16 2.14 10.99
C ILE A 744 7.89 2.49 9.51
N ALA A 745 8.88 3.04 8.80
CA ALA A 745 8.75 3.36 7.37
C ALA A 745 8.47 2.10 6.53
N ASP A 746 9.19 1.01 6.79
CA ASP A 746 8.99 -0.27 6.10
C ASP A 746 7.60 -0.87 6.39
N GLU A 747 7.17 -0.88 7.66
CA GLU A 747 5.83 -1.33 8.05
C GLU A 747 4.73 -0.48 7.38
N CYS A 748 4.89 0.84 7.38
CA CYS A 748 3.96 1.76 6.71
C CYS A 748 3.92 1.51 5.18
N ASN A 749 5.05 1.20 4.55
CA ASN A 749 5.13 0.87 3.14
C ASN A 749 4.45 -0.47 2.80
N GLU A 750 4.58 -1.48 3.65
CA GLU A 750 3.93 -2.78 3.50
C GLU A 750 2.41 -2.66 3.67
N ASN A 751 1.96 -2.07 4.77
CA ASN A 751 0.55 -1.89 5.06
C ASN A 751 -0.14 -0.97 4.04
N LYS A 752 0.54 0.09 3.55
CA LYS A 752 -0.01 0.93 2.48
C LYS A 752 -0.24 0.15 1.18
N ARG A 753 0.72 -0.70 0.78
CA ARG A 753 0.57 -1.54 -0.41
C ARG A 753 -0.54 -2.58 -0.26
N ALA A 754 -0.67 -3.17 0.94
CA ALA A 754 -1.74 -4.09 1.26
C ALA A 754 -3.11 -3.39 1.18
N ALA A 755 -3.25 -2.22 1.82
CA ALA A 755 -4.46 -1.41 1.78
C ALA A 755 -4.88 -1.06 0.36
N ASP A 756 -3.96 -0.55 -0.48
CA ASP A 756 -4.25 -0.19 -1.87
C ASP A 756 -4.70 -1.42 -2.69
N SER A 757 -4.04 -2.57 -2.49
CA SER A 757 -4.40 -3.82 -3.17
C SER A 757 -5.80 -4.31 -2.79
N VAL A 758 -6.16 -4.18 -1.52
CA VAL A 758 -7.47 -4.60 -1.00
C VAL A 758 -8.57 -3.64 -1.46
N SER A 759 -8.33 -2.33 -1.45
CA SER A 759 -9.25 -1.34 -1.98
C SER A 759 -9.53 -1.57 -3.46
N GLU A 760 -8.49 -1.83 -4.28
CA GLU A 760 -8.66 -2.15 -5.69
C GLU A 760 -9.41 -3.47 -5.91
N ALA A 761 -9.09 -4.51 -5.13
CA ALA A 761 -9.80 -5.79 -5.20
C ALA A 761 -11.27 -5.65 -4.79
N SER A 762 -11.58 -4.81 -3.79
CA SER A 762 -12.95 -4.48 -3.41
C SER A 762 -13.68 -3.79 -4.56
N LEU A 763 -13.09 -2.77 -5.21
CA LEU A 763 -13.72 -2.09 -6.36
C LEU A 763 -14.06 -3.09 -7.48
N LYS A 764 -13.11 -3.96 -7.82
CA LYS A 764 -13.27 -5.03 -8.82
C LYS A 764 -14.39 -6.01 -8.46
N LEU A 765 -14.43 -6.45 -7.21
CA LEU A 765 -15.46 -7.37 -6.71
C LEU A 765 -16.86 -6.75 -6.79
N PHE A 766 -17.03 -5.51 -6.35
CA PHE A 766 -18.31 -4.82 -6.43
C PHE A 766 -18.77 -4.62 -7.87
N PHE A 767 -17.84 -4.31 -8.80
CA PHE A 767 -18.16 -4.26 -10.22
C PHE A 767 -18.63 -5.62 -10.76
N CYS A 768 -18.02 -6.73 -10.34
CA CYS A 768 -18.48 -8.07 -10.71
C CYS A 768 -19.90 -8.35 -10.21
N HIS A 769 -20.23 -7.95 -8.97
CA HIS A 769 -21.58 -8.07 -8.42
C HIS A 769 -22.60 -7.19 -9.17
N TYR A 770 -22.20 -5.98 -9.58
CA TYR A 770 -23.01 -5.13 -10.45
C TYR A 770 -23.34 -5.83 -11.78
N LEU A 771 -22.32 -6.35 -12.48
CA LEU A 771 -22.49 -7.05 -13.76
C LEU A 771 -23.39 -8.28 -13.64
N LYS A 772 -23.28 -9.04 -12.55
CA LYS A 772 -24.17 -10.19 -12.27
C LYS A 772 -25.62 -9.75 -12.08
N SER A 773 -25.84 -8.69 -11.32
CA SER A 773 -27.18 -8.15 -11.06
C SER A 773 -27.81 -7.63 -12.35
N LEU A 774 -27.05 -6.90 -13.16
CA LEU A 774 -27.46 -6.41 -14.47
C LEU A 774 -27.83 -7.56 -15.42
N ARG A 775 -27.01 -8.62 -15.49
CA ARG A 775 -27.31 -9.81 -16.30
C ARG A 775 -28.59 -10.50 -15.84
N SER A 776 -28.79 -10.62 -14.53
CA SER A 776 -30.00 -11.23 -13.96
C SER A 776 -31.25 -10.44 -14.34
N LEU A 777 -31.22 -9.11 -14.21
CA LEU A 777 -32.32 -8.22 -14.59
C LEU A 777 -32.62 -8.27 -16.09
N TRP A 778 -31.58 -8.35 -16.91
CA TRP A 778 -31.76 -8.47 -18.36
C TRP A 778 -32.46 -9.77 -18.73
N VAL A 779 -32.03 -10.90 -18.18
CA VAL A 779 -32.63 -12.22 -18.45
C VAL A 779 -34.10 -12.27 -18.00
N SER A 780 -34.47 -11.59 -16.91
CA SER A 780 -35.88 -11.50 -16.51
C SER A 780 -36.73 -10.65 -17.44
N SER A 781 -36.17 -9.59 -18.03
CA SER A 781 -36.91 -8.60 -18.82
C SER A 781 -36.95 -8.90 -20.33
N ASN A 782 -35.87 -9.48 -20.87
CA ASN A 782 -35.68 -9.71 -22.31
C ASN A 782 -35.34 -11.19 -22.55
N LYS A 783 -36.37 -12.02 -22.73
CA LYS A 783 -36.22 -13.49 -22.84
C LYS A 783 -35.54 -13.98 -24.12
N GLU A 784 -35.46 -13.14 -25.17
CA GLU A 784 -35.01 -13.57 -26.50
C GLU A 784 -33.63 -13.04 -26.93
N ASP A 785 -33.06 -12.02 -26.27
CA ASP A 785 -31.78 -11.41 -26.68
C ASP A 785 -30.73 -11.48 -25.54
N PRO A 786 -29.56 -12.10 -25.72
CA PRO A 786 -28.53 -12.17 -24.69
C PRO A 786 -27.92 -10.79 -24.36
N PHE A 787 -27.76 -10.48 -23.07
CA PHE A 787 -27.02 -9.30 -22.64
C PHE A 787 -25.52 -9.44 -22.94
N ILE A 788 -25.01 -8.66 -23.89
CA ILE A 788 -23.59 -8.63 -24.26
C ILE A 788 -23.02 -7.23 -23.97
N PRO A 789 -22.39 -7.02 -22.80
CA PRO A 789 -21.81 -5.72 -22.43
C PRO A 789 -20.50 -5.47 -23.18
N ARG A 790 -20.61 -5.09 -24.46
CA ARG A 790 -19.49 -4.78 -25.34
C ARG A 790 -18.98 -3.36 -25.11
N VAL A 791 -17.67 -3.21 -24.95
CA VAL A 791 -16.98 -1.93 -24.70
C VAL A 791 -15.85 -1.71 -25.70
N ASP A 792 -15.55 -0.45 -25.96
CA ASP A 792 -14.29 -0.06 -26.58
C ASP A 792 -13.18 -0.10 -25.54
N ALA A 793 -12.07 -0.71 -25.93
CA ALA A 793 -10.86 -0.79 -25.12
C ALA A 793 -9.64 -0.43 -25.95
N VAL A 794 -8.60 0.04 -25.26
CA VAL A 794 -7.31 0.35 -25.88
C VAL A 794 -6.23 -0.54 -25.29
N VAL A 795 -5.34 -1.05 -26.14
CA VAL A 795 -4.18 -1.82 -25.73
C VAL A 795 -3.16 -0.87 -25.11
N ILE A 796 -2.98 -0.90 -23.79
CA ILE A 796 -2.06 0.00 -23.06
C ILE A 796 -0.67 -0.60 -22.82
N SER A 797 -0.51 -1.91 -22.96
CA SER A 797 0.79 -2.57 -22.86
C SER A 797 0.79 -3.91 -23.59
N VAL A 798 1.93 -4.25 -24.21
CA VAL A 798 2.16 -5.55 -24.86
C VAL A 798 3.46 -6.16 -24.35
N ALA A 799 3.41 -7.42 -23.90
CA ALA A 799 4.56 -8.19 -23.45
C ALA A 799 4.72 -9.46 -24.32
N PRO A 800 5.41 -9.38 -25.48
CA PRO A 800 5.52 -10.47 -26.43
C PRO A 800 6.14 -11.75 -25.83
N GLU A 801 7.20 -11.59 -25.02
CA GLU A 801 7.89 -12.71 -24.37
C GLU A 801 6.99 -13.51 -23.43
N LYS A 802 6.06 -12.82 -22.76
CA LYS A 802 5.08 -13.47 -21.86
C LYS A 802 3.83 -13.93 -22.61
N LYS A 803 3.66 -13.51 -23.87
CA LYS A 803 2.43 -13.64 -24.67
C LYS A 803 1.21 -13.06 -23.92
N VAL A 804 1.36 -11.84 -23.41
CA VAL A 804 0.34 -11.14 -22.62
C VAL A 804 0.18 -9.70 -23.14
N LEU A 805 -1.04 -9.17 -23.06
CA LEU A 805 -1.34 -7.76 -23.33
C LEU A 805 -2.29 -7.20 -22.26
N MET A 806 -2.30 -5.88 -22.10
CA MET A 806 -3.18 -5.16 -21.17
C MET A 806 -4.17 -4.31 -21.96
N LEU A 807 -5.46 -4.50 -21.69
CA LEU A 807 -6.54 -3.67 -22.22
C LEU A 807 -7.01 -2.67 -21.17
N TYR A 808 -7.45 -1.51 -21.60
CA TYR A 808 -8.11 -0.52 -20.76
C TYR A 808 -9.42 -0.08 -21.39
N ALA A 809 -10.53 -0.18 -20.64
CA ALA A 809 -11.84 0.29 -21.06
C ALA A 809 -12.21 1.57 -20.31
N ARG A 810 -12.08 2.71 -20.98
CA ARG A 810 -12.34 4.05 -20.42
C ARG A 810 -13.74 4.23 -19.85
N VAL A 811 -14.76 3.61 -20.48
CA VAL A 811 -16.17 3.73 -20.05
C VAL A 811 -16.44 3.20 -18.65
N VAL A 812 -15.61 2.28 -18.16
CA VAL A 812 -15.72 1.67 -16.83
C VAL A 812 -14.47 1.89 -15.97
N GLY A 813 -13.44 2.55 -16.51
CA GLY A 813 -12.19 2.86 -15.80
C GLY A 813 -11.36 1.63 -15.40
N ILE A 814 -11.52 0.49 -16.09
CA ILE A 814 -10.90 -0.79 -15.70
C ILE A 814 -9.85 -1.24 -16.72
N SER A 815 -8.71 -1.72 -16.20
CA SER A 815 -7.70 -2.44 -16.98
C SER A 815 -7.76 -3.95 -16.75
N VAL A 816 -7.57 -4.73 -17.81
CA VAL A 816 -7.59 -6.20 -17.78
C VAL A 816 -6.37 -6.77 -18.50
N GLU A 817 -5.70 -7.72 -17.84
CA GLU A 817 -4.64 -8.53 -18.45
C GLU A 817 -5.23 -9.70 -19.26
N ILE A 818 -4.81 -9.81 -20.53
CA ILE A 818 -5.18 -10.87 -21.46
C ILE A 818 -3.94 -11.70 -21.81
N SER A 819 -3.99 -12.99 -21.48
CA SER A 819 -2.97 -13.96 -21.90
C SER A 819 -3.39 -14.68 -23.17
N LEU A 820 -2.49 -14.81 -24.14
CA LEU A 820 -2.69 -15.63 -25.35
C LEU A 820 -2.78 -17.13 -25.05
N LYS A 821 -2.46 -17.55 -23.82
CA LYS A 821 -2.68 -18.93 -23.36
C LYS A 821 -4.08 -19.14 -22.77
N SER A 822 -4.88 -18.09 -22.67
CA SER A 822 -6.22 -18.16 -22.09
C SER A 822 -7.16 -18.98 -22.98
N LYS A 823 -7.86 -19.93 -22.37
CA LYS A 823 -8.90 -20.73 -23.01
C LYS A 823 -10.25 -20.00 -23.11
N THR A 824 -10.40 -18.87 -22.42
CA THR A 824 -11.66 -18.08 -22.43
C THR A 824 -11.76 -17.12 -23.61
N GLN A 825 -10.64 -16.89 -24.30
CA GLN A 825 -10.56 -15.97 -25.43
C GLN A 825 -11.00 -16.65 -26.73
N LYS A 826 -11.35 -15.84 -27.73
CA LYS A 826 -11.86 -16.33 -29.03
C LYS A 826 -10.77 -16.73 -30.03
N PHE A 827 -9.50 -16.41 -29.75
CA PHE A 827 -8.40 -16.75 -30.64
C PHE A 827 -8.00 -18.23 -30.54
N VAL A 828 -7.39 -18.75 -31.61
CA VAL A 828 -6.89 -20.12 -31.68
C VAL A 828 -5.60 -20.18 -30.87
N ALA A 829 -5.63 -20.91 -29.76
CA ALA A 829 -4.42 -21.18 -28.98
C ALA A 829 -3.39 -21.84 -29.90
N GLU A 830 -2.16 -21.36 -29.90
CA GLU A 830 -1.05 -22.09 -30.51
C GLU A 830 -0.93 -23.42 -29.76
N SER A 831 -1.47 -24.49 -30.35
CA SER A 831 -1.23 -25.85 -29.91
C SER A 831 0.27 -26.06 -29.92
N GLY A 832 0.89 -26.07 -28.75
CA GLY A 832 2.22 -26.64 -28.62
C GLY A 832 2.10 -28.09 -29.07
N ASN A 833 2.72 -28.43 -30.20
CA ASN A 833 3.02 -29.82 -30.54
C ASN A 833 3.81 -30.40 -29.37
N ASN A 834 3.11 -31.11 -28.49
CA ASN A 834 3.70 -31.84 -27.38
C ASN A 834 2.97 -33.18 -27.25
N GLU A 835 2.94 -33.92 -28.36
CA GLU A 835 2.87 -35.38 -28.34
C GLU A 835 3.87 -35.89 -29.38
N ASN A 836 4.83 -36.69 -28.90
CA ASN A 836 5.91 -37.38 -29.63
C ASN A 836 7.01 -36.51 -30.27
N ARG A 837 8.01 -36.16 -29.47
CA ARG A 837 9.44 -36.23 -29.85
C ARG A 837 10.30 -36.32 -28.58
N ASP A 838 10.30 -37.51 -27.98
CA ASP A 838 11.45 -37.97 -27.20
C ASP A 838 12.63 -38.26 -28.15
N GLU A 839 13.83 -37.98 -27.65
CA GLU A 839 15.12 -38.51 -28.10
C GLU A 839 15.57 -38.26 -29.55
N SER A 840 15.86 -37.01 -29.91
CA SER A 840 17.02 -36.66 -30.76
C SER A 840 17.06 -35.14 -31.02
N ASN A 841 17.75 -34.38 -30.17
CA ASN A 841 18.40 -33.10 -30.52
C ASN A 841 19.15 -32.53 -29.30
N LYS A 842 20.11 -33.33 -28.82
CA LYS A 842 21.17 -32.89 -27.89
C LYS A 842 22.48 -32.63 -28.65
N GLU A 843 22.41 -32.02 -29.83
CA GLU A 843 23.61 -31.77 -30.63
C GLU A 843 23.45 -30.61 -31.64
N GLU A 844 22.84 -29.49 -31.25
CA GLU A 844 22.85 -28.28 -32.11
C GLU A 844 22.86 -26.94 -31.34
N THR A 845 23.26 -26.96 -30.07
CA THR A 845 23.56 -25.75 -29.26
C THR A 845 25.02 -25.70 -28.78
N ALA A 846 25.91 -26.36 -29.52
CA ALA A 846 27.37 -26.32 -29.29
C ALA A 846 28.17 -25.67 -30.44
N SER A 847 27.51 -25.16 -31.49
CA SER A 847 28.20 -24.58 -32.67
C SER A 847 28.21 -23.05 -32.77
N LEU A 848 27.63 -22.30 -31.81
CA LEU A 848 27.73 -20.84 -31.78
C LEU A 848 28.77 -20.30 -30.77
N HIS A 849 29.45 -21.18 -30.03
CA HIS A 849 30.48 -20.80 -29.06
C HIS A 849 31.93 -21.12 -29.48
N SER A 850 32.16 -21.64 -30.71
CA SER A 850 33.51 -21.94 -31.21
C SER A 850 34.07 -20.92 -32.23
N GLU A 851 33.28 -19.92 -32.67
CA GLU A 851 33.69 -18.97 -33.71
C GLU A 851 34.13 -17.57 -33.21
N ILE A 852 34.31 -17.39 -31.89
CA ILE A 852 34.82 -16.13 -31.30
C ILE A 852 36.25 -16.29 -30.72
N ARG A 853 36.85 -17.49 -30.79
CA ARG A 853 38.18 -17.76 -30.20
C ARG A 853 39.34 -17.97 -31.19
N ARG A 854 39.14 -17.68 -32.48
CA ARG A 854 40.20 -17.69 -33.51
C ARG A 854 40.22 -16.40 -34.32
N LYS A 855 40.61 -15.28 -33.70
CA LYS A 855 41.20 -14.10 -34.37
C LYS A 855 42.00 -13.29 -33.35
N ARG A 856 43.08 -13.89 -32.84
CA ARG A 856 44.18 -13.17 -32.19
C ARG A 856 45.50 -13.79 -32.66
N GLY A 857 46.24 -13.04 -33.47
CA GLY A 857 47.62 -13.35 -33.84
C GLY A 857 48.10 -12.67 -35.12
N SER A 858 49.12 -11.81 -34.97
CA SER A 858 50.08 -11.31 -35.99
C SER A 858 49.62 -10.16 -36.90
N ALA A 859 49.96 -8.89 -36.59
CA ALA A 859 51.13 -8.09 -37.06
C ALA A 859 50.77 -7.29 -38.33
N THR A 860 51.13 -6.03 -38.62
CA THR A 860 52.12 -5.01 -38.22
C THR A 860 51.70 -3.67 -38.85
N GLY A 861 51.95 -2.52 -38.19
CA GLY A 861 52.34 -1.23 -38.81
C GLY A 861 51.28 -0.34 -39.51
N GLY A 862 51.13 0.91 -39.04
CA GLY A 862 50.55 2.01 -39.84
C GLY A 862 49.83 3.11 -39.06
N ASN A 863 50.43 4.30 -39.01
CA ASN A 863 49.88 5.56 -38.49
C ASN A 863 48.56 6.01 -39.18
N HIS A 864 47.55 6.50 -38.44
CA HIS A 864 46.93 7.85 -38.59
C HIS A 864 45.54 8.02 -37.91
N ARG A 865 45.42 9.15 -37.17
CA ARG A 865 44.30 10.11 -36.99
C ARG A 865 42.83 9.64 -37.03
N GLY A 866 42.13 9.95 -35.93
CA GLY A 866 40.83 10.66 -35.94
C GLY A 866 39.54 9.83 -36.00
N GLY A 867 38.67 9.99 -34.98
CA GLY A 867 37.25 9.67 -35.05
C GLY A 867 36.72 8.88 -33.84
N GLU A 868 36.19 9.58 -32.84
CA GLU A 868 35.30 8.97 -31.83
C GLU A 868 34.04 8.44 -32.52
N ARG A 869 33.90 7.12 -32.60
CA ARG A 869 32.62 6.47 -32.94
C ARG A 869 31.85 6.23 -31.65
N GLN A 870 30.87 7.10 -31.39
CA GLN A 870 29.76 6.79 -30.49
C GLN A 870 29.14 5.45 -30.91
N LYS A 871 29.15 4.46 -30.02
CA LYS A 871 28.34 3.25 -30.18
C LYS A 871 26.89 3.66 -29.94
N SER A 872 26.08 3.64 -31.00
CA SER A 872 24.64 3.82 -30.92
C SER A 872 24.02 2.70 -30.05
N PRO A 873 23.06 3.02 -29.16
CA PRO A 873 22.37 2.01 -28.36
C PRO A 873 21.52 1.10 -29.26
N PRO A 874 21.21 -0.14 -28.84
CA PRO A 874 20.38 -1.05 -29.60
C PRO A 874 19.01 -0.42 -29.85
N ARG A 875 18.60 -0.38 -31.12
CA ARG A 875 17.29 0.11 -31.56
C ARG A 875 16.22 -0.71 -30.84
N ALA A 876 15.42 -0.09 -29.97
CA ALA A 876 14.30 -0.76 -29.30
C ALA A 876 13.36 -1.32 -30.39
N GLN A 877 13.32 -2.65 -30.53
CA GLN A 877 12.40 -3.33 -31.44
C GLN A 877 10.98 -3.12 -30.96
N GLU A 878 10.06 -2.92 -31.90
CA GLU A 878 8.66 -2.68 -31.62
C GLU A 878 8.03 -3.88 -30.88
N ALA A 879 7.46 -3.63 -29.70
CA ALA A 879 6.63 -4.61 -29.02
C ALA A 879 5.31 -4.78 -29.81
N LYS A 880 5.10 -5.99 -30.32
CA LYS A 880 3.89 -6.42 -31.03
C LYS A 880 3.63 -7.90 -30.75
N ILE A 881 2.36 -8.29 -30.79
CA ILE A 881 1.92 -9.68 -30.67
C ILE A 881 1.01 -9.99 -31.86
N THR A 882 1.24 -11.11 -32.54
CA THR A 882 0.32 -11.60 -33.57
C THR A 882 -0.69 -12.54 -32.94
N ILE A 883 -1.98 -12.27 -33.16
CA ILE A 883 -3.09 -13.12 -32.73
C ILE A 883 -3.64 -13.86 -33.95
N ASN A 884 -3.79 -15.18 -33.83
CA ASN A 884 -4.49 -16.00 -34.82
C ASN A 884 -5.95 -16.20 -34.39
N TRP A 885 -6.88 -15.62 -35.14
CA TRP A 885 -8.31 -15.66 -34.84
C TRP A 885 -9.03 -16.89 -35.42
N GLY A 886 -8.33 -17.73 -36.20
CA GLY A 886 -8.93 -18.86 -36.90
C GLY A 886 -9.51 -18.46 -38.25
N LEU A 887 -10.50 -19.22 -38.73
CA LEU A 887 -11.13 -19.01 -40.03
C LEU A 887 -12.29 -18.00 -39.92
N HIS A 888 -12.34 -17.04 -40.84
CA HIS A 888 -13.42 -16.08 -40.91
C HIS A 888 -14.76 -16.78 -41.20
N PRO A 889 -15.85 -16.49 -40.46
CA PRO A 889 -17.10 -17.25 -40.58
C PRO A 889 -17.76 -17.24 -41.96
N GLN A 890 -17.54 -16.19 -42.76
CA GLN A 890 -18.18 -16.03 -44.07
C GLN A 890 -17.24 -16.34 -45.24
N THR A 891 -15.95 -16.05 -45.11
CA THR A 891 -14.97 -16.19 -46.21
C THR A 891 -14.11 -17.43 -46.06
N ASN A 892 -14.11 -18.06 -44.87
CA ASN A 892 -13.31 -19.23 -44.52
C ASN A 892 -11.78 -19.01 -44.68
N GLU A 893 -11.33 -17.76 -44.73
CA GLU A 893 -9.92 -17.39 -44.78
C GLU A 893 -9.33 -17.33 -43.37
N LYS A 894 -8.06 -17.71 -43.24
CA LYS A 894 -7.34 -17.59 -41.97
C LYS A 894 -7.11 -16.10 -41.65
N VAL A 895 -7.51 -15.67 -40.46
CA VAL A 895 -7.34 -14.30 -40.00
C VAL A 895 -6.27 -14.22 -38.93
N GLU A 896 -5.20 -13.50 -39.23
CA GLU A 896 -4.16 -13.13 -38.28
C GLU A 896 -4.15 -11.61 -38.13
N GLU A 897 -3.88 -11.13 -36.92
CA GLU A 897 -3.86 -9.71 -36.62
C GLU A 897 -2.66 -9.36 -35.75
N GLU A 898 -1.89 -8.35 -36.16
CA GLU A 898 -0.86 -7.76 -35.30
C GLU A 898 -1.47 -6.77 -34.31
N ILE A 899 -1.42 -7.11 -33.03
CA ILE A 899 -1.82 -6.23 -31.92
C ILE A 899 -0.62 -5.43 -31.42
N LYS A 900 -0.86 -4.12 -31.26
CA LYS A 900 0.12 -3.10 -30.89
C LYS A 900 -0.45 -2.19 -29.80
N GLU A 901 0.41 -1.64 -28.96
CA GLU A 901 0.03 -0.59 -28.01
C GLU A 901 -0.61 0.61 -28.72
N LEU A 902 -1.60 1.22 -28.06
CA LEU A 902 -2.51 2.27 -28.52
C LEU A 902 -3.48 1.87 -29.63
N MET A 903 -3.57 0.58 -29.95
CA MET A 903 -4.59 0.06 -30.85
C MET A 903 -5.95 -0.01 -30.12
N MET A 904 -6.99 0.49 -30.79
CA MET A 904 -8.37 0.37 -30.32
C MET A 904 -8.93 -1.00 -30.73
N VAL A 905 -9.62 -1.66 -29.79
CA VAL A 905 -10.28 -2.94 -29.98
C VAL A 905 -11.66 -2.90 -29.31
N SER A 906 -12.57 -3.77 -29.73
CA SER A 906 -13.79 -4.04 -28.94
C SER A 906 -13.60 -5.30 -28.11
N ALA A 907 -14.21 -5.31 -26.94
CA ALA A 907 -14.21 -6.47 -26.05
C ALA A 907 -15.55 -6.61 -25.33
N VAL A 908 -15.92 -7.84 -25.00
CA VAL A 908 -17.08 -8.15 -24.16
C VAL A 908 -16.62 -8.23 -22.71
N LEU A 909 -17.23 -7.44 -21.83
CA LEU A 909 -16.99 -7.56 -20.39
C LEU A 909 -17.52 -8.89 -19.86
N THR A 910 -16.70 -9.54 -19.05
CA THR A 910 -17.03 -10.78 -18.37
C THR A 910 -16.40 -10.78 -16.97
N ILE A 911 -16.52 -11.90 -16.26
CA ILE A 911 -15.97 -12.09 -14.92
C ILE A 911 -15.07 -13.32 -14.98
N LYS A 912 -13.85 -13.20 -14.45
CA LYS A 912 -12.97 -14.35 -14.22
C LYS A 912 -12.66 -14.49 -12.73
N ARG A 913 -12.15 -15.66 -12.35
CA ARG A 913 -11.47 -15.83 -11.06
C ARG A 913 -9.97 -15.69 -11.27
N ASN A 914 -9.35 -14.80 -10.51
CA ASN A 914 -7.92 -14.52 -10.65
C ASN A 914 -7.05 -15.55 -9.93
N VAL A 915 -5.74 -15.38 -10.08
CA VAL A 915 -4.73 -16.25 -9.45
C VAL A 915 -4.78 -16.24 -7.92
N LYS A 916 -5.33 -15.20 -7.28
CA LYS A 916 -5.57 -15.18 -5.82
C LYS A 916 -6.84 -15.94 -5.44
N GLY A 917 -7.79 -16.05 -6.37
CA GLY A 917 -9.04 -16.81 -6.22
C GLY A 917 -10.29 -15.94 -6.11
N TYR A 918 -10.13 -14.62 -6.19
CA TYR A 918 -11.23 -13.65 -6.18
C TYR A 918 -11.84 -13.51 -7.57
N GLU A 919 -13.10 -13.12 -7.61
CA GLU A 919 -13.71 -12.66 -8.84
C GLU A 919 -13.19 -11.26 -9.19
N GLU A 920 -12.85 -11.05 -10.46
CA GLU A 920 -12.49 -9.75 -11.00
C GLU A 920 -13.05 -9.58 -12.43
N PRO A 921 -13.18 -8.33 -12.88
CA PRO A 921 -13.62 -8.03 -14.24
C PRO A 921 -12.60 -8.58 -15.25
N ASP A 922 -13.11 -9.09 -16.36
CA ASP A 922 -12.32 -9.62 -17.47
C ASP A 922 -12.91 -9.15 -18.80
N MET A 923 -12.15 -9.31 -19.88
CA MET A 923 -12.51 -8.84 -21.21
C MET A 923 -12.23 -9.94 -22.22
N ILE A 924 -13.23 -10.31 -23.03
CA ILE A 924 -13.02 -11.20 -24.17
C ILE A 924 -12.89 -10.32 -25.41
N MET A 925 -11.71 -10.29 -26.00
CA MET A 925 -11.46 -9.50 -27.20
C MET A 925 -12.29 -10.02 -28.37
N ASP A 926 -12.88 -9.11 -29.13
CA ASP A 926 -13.59 -9.47 -30.35
C ASP A 926 -12.62 -9.64 -31.52
N PRO A 927 -12.80 -10.69 -32.35
CA PRO A 927 -12.11 -10.80 -33.62
C PRO A 927 -12.50 -9.65 -34.55
N PRO A 928 -11.66 -9.32 -35.56
CA PRO A 928 -11.87 -8.17 -36.43
C PRO A 928 -13.29 -8.05 -37.02
N TRP A 929 -13.91 -9.18 -37.40
CA TRP A 929 -15.23 -9.22 -38.03
C TRP A 929 -16.43 -8.98 -37.08
N LEU A 930 -16.22 -8.93 -35.75
CA LEU A 930 -17.27 -8.62 -34.78
C LEU A 930 -17.16 -7.21 -34.18
N ARG A 931 -16.16 -6.41 -34.59
CA ARG A 931 -15.89 -5.09 -33.97
C ARG A 931 -16.89 -4.01 -34.35
N ASP A 932 -17.52 -4.17 -35.50
CA ASP A 932 -18.56 -3.27 -36.02
C ASP A 932 -19.97 -3.68 -35.56
N GLU A 933 -20.11 -4.75 -34.78
CA GLU A 933 -21.41 -5.15 -34.23
C GLU A 933 -22.00 -4.07 -33.31
N LYS A 934 -23.34 -3.98 -33.31
CA LYS A 934 -24.08 -3.01 -32.51
C LYS A 934 -23.70 -3.13 -31.03
N ARG A 935 -23.38 -1.99 -30.44
CA ARG A 935 -22.95 -1.87 -29.05
C ARG A 935 -24.15 -1.61 -28.16
N MET A 936 -24.17 -2.24 -26.99
CA MET A 936 -25.07 -1.88 -25.92
C MET A 936 -24.30 -1.04 -24.92
N ALA A 937 -24.76 0.19 -24.68
CA ALA A 937 -24.23 0.98 -23.59
C ALA A 937 -24.48 0.23 -22.28
N ILE A 938 -23.46 0.12 -21.44
CA ILE A 938 -23.62 -0.44 -20.10
C ILE A 938 -24.41 0.58 -19.30
N PRO A 939 -25.63 0.24 -18.83
CA PRO A 939 -26.36 1.12 -17.93
C PRO A 939 -25.49 1.44 -16.72
N THR A 940 -25.54 2.67 -16.24
CA THR A 940 -24.86 3.09 -15.00
C THR A 940 -25.77 2.93 -13.78
N SER A 941 -27.05 2.60 -14.00
CA SER A 941 -28.09 2.35 -13.01
C SER A 941 -28.85 1.07 -13.37
N LEU A 942 -29.20 0.27 -12.36
CA LEU A 942 -30.15 -0.84 -12.47
C LEU A 942 -31.60 -0.38 -12.33
N VAL A 943 -31.81 0.80 -11.76
CA VAL A 943 -33.12 1.46 -11.58
C VAL A 943 -33.47 2.26 -12.82
#